data_AF-A0A9W6B5J0-F1
#
_entry.id   AF-A0A9W6B5J0-F1
#
_cell.length_a   1.000
_cell.length_b   1.000
_cell.length_c   1.000
_cell.angle_alpha   90.00
_cell.angle_beta   90.00
_cell.angle_gamma   90.00
#
_symmetry.space_group_name_H-M   'P 1'
#
loop_
_entity.id
_entity.type
_entity.pdbx_description
1 polymer ?
#
loop_
_entity_poly.entity_id
_entity_poly.type
_entity_poly.pdbx_seq_one_letter_code
_entity_poly.pdbx_strand_id
1 'polypeptide(L)'
;MVTVQLQFTLPNEEDNMYVKETIDKKLHEVSVLIGDFVTIAEAYQNKKGNEKSVQEALKKVRLAYKEVESVTSFYFPEHDKFYINGAPLYHIEPYPTGATFEKKNYYVFTPEEYKNTLVLDKMEGGHYLEGTSKVIAPVGLQRLDEIIFTEEVVTEQDRILVLAQDLKTKFSILEKELNRRKYYQDFEIMEFTRLELIRILTKGITGFDTPGSLNGIQESASALEGIEDILHPYLNKCNLNDQKKIETLFKNSRAYLLKHTNFNNFDRLVFIKNYLNPLYKELLLTRKQLEIPSVAERYGQTPSWNANSENFFDEDFLNPYYYSMLKKKEDSPELRAVGKKLFYDGQLSDKGTLSCATCHQPKLGYADGQRTSFAGIPGKRLERNSPTLINAVFSDKYFYDLRANDLEDQAEHVIESHMEFNTSFEDIVAKLNADAYYVNAFKKIYNTNTITKYEFSAALASYIISLRSFNSEFDKYMRGETDKLDRKVKKGFNLFMGKANCATCHYVPTFSGLVPPLYNENESEVLGVMEVPEELKMGTDFGRYENGVNNENVAIYKYSFKTVTVRNVALTAPYFHNGAYKSLDEVLEFYNRGGAQGVGLTYEVPNQTLAPDHLNLSKSDIEAIKAFMESLTSVPVDN
;
A
#
# COMPACT_ATOMS: atom_id res chain seq x y z
N MET A 1 22.49 -21.18 -18.85
CA MET A 1 21.13 -21.67 -18.59
C MET A 1 21.23 -22.90 -17.72
N VAL A 2 21.11 -22.74 -16.40
CA VAL A 2 20.89 -23.88 -15.49
C VAL A 2 19.38 -24.01 -15.41
N THR A 3 18.83 -25.00 -16.08
CA THR A 3 17.41 -25.35 -15.99
C THR A 3 17.19 -25.86 -14.58
N VAL A 4 16.74 -24.98 -13.66
CA VAL A 4 16.23 -25.42 -12.36
C VAL A 4 14.96 -26.18 -12.67
N GLN A 5 15.03 -27.51 -12.72
CA GLN A 5 13.85 -28.35 -12.63
C GLN A 5 13.22 -28.04 -11.27
N LEU A 6 12.17 -27.21 -11.26
CA LEU A 6 11.28 -27.06 -10.12
C LEU A 6 10.64 -28.42 -9.87
N GLN A 7 11.21 -29.20 -8.95
CA GLN A 7 10.54 -30.38 -8.43
C GLN A 7 9.26 -29.91 -7.74
N PHE A 8 8.12 -30.20 -8.36
CA PHE A 8 6.82 -30.07 -7.71
C PHE A 8 6.71 -31.18 -6.67
N THR A 9 7.09 -30.88 -5.44
CA THR A 9 6.64 -31.67 -4.30
C THR A 9 5.16 -31.40 -4.08
N LEU A 10 4.35 -32.44 -4.19
CA LEU A 10 2.94 -32.36 -3.78
C LEU A 10 2.90 -32.17 -2.26
N PRO A 11 1.96 -31.36 -1.73
CA PRO A 11 1.74 -31.25 -0.30
C PRO A 11 1.48 -32.63 0.31
N ASN A 12 1.80 -32.79 1.60
CA ASN A 12 1.36 -33.97 2.34
C ASN A 12 -0.18 -34.08 2.26
N GLU A 13 -0.69 -35.26 1.89
CA GLU A 13 -2.12 -35.44 1.61
C GLU A 13 -3.01 -35.17 2.83
N GLU A 14 -2.59 -35.56 4.04
CA GLU A 14 -3.37 -35.37 5.27
C GLU A 14 -3.43 -33.89 5.66
N ASP A 15 -2.28 -33.21 5.65
CA ASP A 15 -2.20 -31.78 5.98
C ASP A 15 -3.00 -30.95 4.97
N ASN A 16 -2.89 -31.29 3.69
CA ASN A 16 -3.60 -30.60 2.62
C ASN A 16 -5.12 -30.80 2.71
N MET A 17 -5.55 -32.02 3.05
CA MET A 17 -6.96 -32.33 3.27
C MET A 17 -7.51 -31.50 4.45
N TYR A 18 -6.79 -31.45 5.57
CA TYR A 18 -7.17 -30.62 6.71
C TYR A 18 -7.30 -29.13 6.34
N VAL A 19 -6.28 -28.58 5.65
CA VAL A 19 -6.29 -27.16 5.23
C VAL A 19 -7.46 -26.89 4.29
N LYS A 20 -7.66 -27.76 3.29
CA LYS A 20 -8.76 -27.62 2.33
C LYS A 20 -10.11 -27.68 3.03
N GLU A 21 -10.36 -28.68 3.88
CA GLU A 21 -11.61 -28.79 4.63
C GLU A 21 -11.86 -27.59 5.52
N THR A 22 -10.82 -27.05 6.15
CA THR A 22 -10.89 -25.84 6.98
C THR A 22 -11.30 -24.62 6.14
N ILE A 23 -10.65 -24.40 4.99
CA ILE A 23 -10.94 -23.28 4.09
C ILE A 23 -12.35 -23.43 3.49
N ASP A 24 -12.68 -24.60 2.93
CA ASP A 24 -13.98 -24.85 2.30
C ASP A 24 -15.13 -24.65 3.30
N LYS A 25 -14.95 -25.07 4.56
CA LYS A 25 -15.91 -24.85 5.64
C LYS A 25 -16.11 -23.35 5.92
N LYS A 26 -15.03 -22.58 6.07
CA LYS A 26 -15.10 -21.14 6.35
C LYS A 26 -15.70 -20.36 5.17
N LEU A 27 -15.34 -20.70 3.93
CA LEU A 27 -15.97 -20.13 2.73
C LEU A 27 -17.48 -20.39 2.71
N HIS A 28 -17.89 -21.62 3.01
CA HIS A 28 -19.31 -21.97 3.06
C HIS A 28 -20.06 -21.20 4.15
N GLU A 29 -19.47 -21.05 5.33
CA GLU A 29 -20.04 -20.27 6.43
C GLU A 29 -20.27 -18.81 6.02
N VAL A 30 -19.31 -18.18 5.33
CA VAL A 30 -19.47 -16.82 4.81
C VAL A 30 -20.63 -16.74 3.80
N SER A 31 -20.73 -17.71 2.87
CA SER A 31 -21.79 -17.77 1.86
C SER A 31 -23.19 -17.91 2.48
N VAL A 32 -23.32 -18.73 3.54
CA VAL A 32 -24.56 -18.87 4.33
C VAL A 32 -24.91 -17.55 5.01
N LEU A 33 -23.95 -16.91 5.70
CA LEU A 33 -24.19 -15.65 6.39
C LEU A 33 -24.54 -14.50 5.43
N ILE A 34 -23.94 -14.45 4.24
CA ILE A 34 -24.33 -13.49 3.20
C ILE A 34 -25.76 -13.78 2.73
N GLY A 35 -26.14 -15.05 2.58
CA GLY A 35 -27.51 -15.45 2.28
C GLY A 35 -28.52 -14.93 3.32
N ASP A 36 -28.23 -15.14 4.60
CA ASP A 36 -29.05 -14.64 5.71
C ASP A 36 -29.11 -13.10 5.72
N PHE A 37 -27.97 -12.44 5.47
CA PHE A 37 -27.90 -11.00 5.38
C PHE A 37 -28.80 -10.43 4.27
N VAL A 38 -28.84 -11.06 3.08
CA VAL A 38 -29.75 -10.67 1.99
C VAL A 38 -31.21 -10.76 2.44
N THR A 39 -31.62 -11.83 3.12
CA THR A 39 -32.98 -11.98 3.63
C THR A 39 -33.33 -10.93 4.68
N ILE A 40 -32.38 -10.58 5.55
CA ILE A 40 -32.56 -9.54 6.56
C ILE A 40 -32.64 -8.15 5.92
N ALA A 41 -31.81 -7.86 4.91
CA ALA A 41 -31.86 -6.62 4.14
C ALA A 41 -33.21 -6.47 3.40
N GLU A 42 -33.73 -7.55 2.81
CA GLU A 42 -35.05 -7.57 2.16
C GLU A 42 -36.18 -7.32 3.18
N ALA A 43 -36.11 -7.93 4.37
CA ALA A 43 -37.07 -7.67 5.43
C ALA A 43 -37.01 -6.21 5.92
N TYR A 44 -35.80 -5.63 6.02
CA TYR A 44 -35.60 -4.24 6.41
C TYR A 44 -36.18 -3.26 5.39
N GLN A 45 -35.88 -3.46 4.09
CA GLN A 45 -36.46 -2.70 2.97
C GLN A 45 -38.00 -2.75 2.99
N ASN A 46 -38.58 -3.91 3.27
CA ASN A 46 -40.03 -4.10 3.39
C ASN A 46 -40.63 -3.59 4.71
N LYS A 47 -39.88 -2.86 5.54
CA LYS A 47 -40.30 -2.33 6.85
C LYS A 47 -40.75 -3.42 7.83
N LYS A 48 -40.27 -4.65 7.66
CA LYS A 48 -40.51 -5.81 8.54
C LYS A 48 -39.33 -6.11 9.47
N GLY A 49 -38.20 -5.44 9.30
CA GLY A 49 -37.01 -5.50 10.15
C GLY A 49 -36.70 -4.18 10.84
N ASN A 50 -35.53 -4.08 11.47
CA ASN A 50 -35.02 -2.84 12.07
C ASN A 50 -33.52 -2.65 11.76
N GLU A 51 -33.02 -1.44 11.96
CA GLU A 51 -31.62 -1.07 11.72
C GLU A 51 -30.64 -2.03 12.40
N LYS A 52 -30.89 -2.31 13.69
CA LYS A 52 -30.07 -3.21 14.51
C LYS A 52 -29.93 -4.61 13.89
N SER A 53 -31.00 -5.14 13.29
CA SER A 53 -30.96 -6.46 12.66
C SER A 53 -30.02 -6.52 11.45
N VAL A 54 -29.99 -5.46 10.63
CA VAL A 54 -29.10 -5.35 9.46
C VAL A 54 -27.65 -5.15 9.92
N GLN A 55 -27.43 -4.31 10.94
CA GLN A 55 -26.10 -4.08 11.55
C GLN A 55 -25.52 -5.37 12.14
N GLU A 56 -26.30 -6.14 12.91
CA GLU A 56 -25.86 -7.40 13.50
C GLU A 56 -25.59 -8.47 12.43
N ALA A 57 -26.39 -8.51 11.36
CA ALA A 57 -26.19 -9.43 10.25
C ALA A 57 -24.92 -9.11 9.45
N LEU A 58 -24.70 -7.85 9.08
CA LEU A 58 -23.46 -7.45 8.39
C LEU A 58 -22.24 -7.73 9.26
N LYS A 59 -22.31 -7.44 10.57
CA LYS A 59 -21.21 -7.73 11.49
C LYS A 59 -20.82 -9.22 11.49
N LYS A 60 -21.79 -10.13 11.47
CA LYS A 60 -21.51 -11.58 11.38
C LYS A 60 -20.83 -11.95 10.07
N VAL A 61 -21.33 -11.44 8.94
CA VAL A 61 -20.71 -11.66 7.61
C VAL A 61 -19.25 -11.22 7.63
N ARG A 62 -18.98 -10.00 8.13
CA ARG A 62 -17.63 -9.44 8.15
C ARG A 62 -16.69 -10.24 9.03
N LEU A 63 -17.12 -10.63 10.24
CA LEU A 63 -16.30 -11.47 11.13
C LEU A 63 -15.94 -12.82 10.49
N ALA A 64 -16.92 -13.50 9.90
CA ALA A 64 -16.67 -14.78 9.21
C ALA A 64 -15.76 -14.60 7.98
N TYR A 65 -15.96 -13.53 7.20
CA TYR A 65 -15.13 -13.23 6.04
C TYR A 65 -13.66 -13.03 6.42
N LYS A 66 -13.38 -12.32 7.53
CA LYS A 66 -12.02 -12.11 8.01
C LYS A 66 -11.28 -13.39 8.37
N GLU A 67 -11.97 -14.46 8.72
CA GLU A 67 -11.33 -15.77 8.95
C GLU A 67 -10.80 -16.43 7.67
N VAL A 68 -11.22 -15.96 6.49
CA VAL A 68 -10.80 -16.52 5.19
C VAL A 68 -10.19 -15.50 4.23
N GLU A 69 -10.20 -14.20 4.57
CA GLU A 69 -9.66 -13.10 3.76
C GLU A 69 -8.23 -13.36 3.28
N SER A 70 -7.37 -13.91 4.15
CA SER A 70 -5.99 -14.25 3.77
C SER A 70 -5.90 -15.12 2.52
N VAL A 71 -6.84 -16.07 2.35
CA VAL A 71 -6.92 -16.96 1.19
C VAL A 71 -7.55 -16.25 0.00
N THR A 72 -8.67 -15.54 0.22
CA THR A 72 -9.41 -14.85 -0.85
C THR A 72 -8.56 -13.78 -1.52
N SER A 73 -7.93 -12.91 -0.72
CA SER A 73 -7.06 -11.84 -1.20
C SER A 73 -5.72 -12.36 -1.77
N PHE A 74 -5.28 -13.58 -1.42
CA PHE A 74 -4.03 -14.14 -1.98
C PHE A 74 -4.24 -14.66 -3.40
N TYR A 75 -5.32 -15.41 -3.63
CA TYR A 75 -5.58 -15.99 -4.95
C TYR A 75 -6.31 -15.03 -5.90
N PHE A 76 -7.12 -14.13 -5.37
CA PHE A 76 -7.96 -13.23 -6.16
C PHE A 76 -7.90 -11.78 -5.65
N PRO A 77 -6.69 -11.17 -5.55
CA PRO A 77 -6.49 -9.86 -4.93
C PRO A 77 -7.35 -8.75 -5.54
N GLU A 78 -7.45 -8.67 -6.86
CA GLU A 78 -8.24 -7.63 -7.54
C GLU A 78 -9.75 -7.81 -7.30
N HIS A 79 -10.25 -9.04 -7.42
CA HIS A 79 -11.66 -9.35 -7.17
C HIS A 79 -12.05 -9.02 -5.73
N ASP A 80 -11.18 -9.40 -4.80
CA ASP A 80 -11.33 -9.16 -3.38
C ASP A 80 -11.33 -7.66 -3.06
N LYS A 81 -10.32 -6.94 -3.56
CA LYS A 81 -10.12 -5.49 -3.39
C LYS A 81 -11.28 -4.67 -3.94
N PHE A 82 -11.87 -5.05 -5.07
CA PHE A 82 -12.86 -4.21 -5.76
C PHE A 82 -14.31 -4.62 -5.53
N TYR A 83 -14.62 -5.92 -5.33
CA TYR A 83 -16.01 -6.39 -5.23
C TYR A 83 -16.38 -7.03 -3.90
N ILE A 84 -15.42 -7.57 -3.14
CA ILE A 84 -15.71 -8.21 -1.84
C ILE A 84 -15.48 -7.23 -0.71
N ASN A 85 -14.24 -6.76 -0.53
CA ASN A 85 -13.85 -5.76 0.46
C ASN A 85 -13.59 -4.39 -0.22
N GLY A 86 -14.43 -4.05 -1.19
CA GLY A 86 -14.40 -2.83 -1.99
C GLY A 86 -14.45 -1.55 -1.20
N ALA A 87 -13.55 -0.61 -1.50
CA ALA A 87 -13.53 0.73 -0.91
C ALA A 87 -14.84 1.49 -1.20
N PRO A 88 -15.28 2.39 -0.29
CA PRO A 88 -16.49 3.20 -0.46
C PRO A 88 -16.40 4.32 -1.53
N LEU A 89 -15.50 4.18 -2.51
CA LEU A 89 -15.19 5.20 -3.50
C LEU A 89 -15.46 4.70 -4.92
N TYR A 90 -15.83 5.64 -5.80
CA TYR A 90 -15.86 5.37 -7.23
C TYR A 90 -14.47 4.98 -7.71
N HIS A 91 -14.39 3.97 -8.56
CA HIS A 91 -13.11 3.47 -9.06
C HIS A 91 -13.22 3.05 -10.52
N ILE A 92 -12.07 2.91 -11.18
CA ILE A 92 -12.00 2.34 -12.52
C ILE A 92 -12.25 0.84 -12.41
N GLU A 93 -13.07 0.31 -13.31
CA GLU A 93 -13.29 -1.13 -13.48
C GLU A 93 -11.94 -1.86 -13.65
N PRO A 94 -11.58 -2.81 -12.77
CA PRO A 94 -10.27 -3.47 -12.81
C PRO A 94 -10.09 -4.41 -14.01
N TYR A 95 -11.17 -4.86 -14.65
CA TYR A 95 -11.12 -5.82 -15.75
C TYR A 95 -11.56 -5.20 -17.10
N PRO A 96 -10.62 -4.80 -17.97
CA PRO A 96 -10.94 -4.41 -19.34
C PRO A 96 -11.23 -5.65 -20.21
N THR A 97 -12.27 -5.65 -21.06
CA THR A 97 -12.43 -6.71 -22.07
C THR A 97 -11.70 -6.37 -23.37
N GLY A 98 -10.85 -7.29 -23.83
CA GLY A 98 -10.34 -7.28 -25.21
C GLY A 98 -11.48 -7.59 -26.20
N ALA A 99 -11.45 -6.99 -27.39
CA ALA A 99 -12.53 -7.00 -28.38
C ALA A 99 -12.89 -8.38 -29.01
N THR A 100 -12.40 -9.52 -28.50
CA THR A 100 -12.68 -10.85 -29.07
C THR A 100 -12.85 -11.93 -27.99
N PHE A 101 -14.11 -12.21 -27.61
CA PHE A 101 -14.44 -13.40 -26.83
C PHE A 101 -15.32 -14.34 -27.67
N GLU A 102 -14.71 -15.30 -28.36
CA GLU A 102 -15.43 -16.43 -28.97
C GLU A 102 -15.59 -17.56 -27.96
N LYS A 103 -16.85 -17.93 -27.71
CA LYS A 103 -17.27 -18.99 -26.81
C LYS A 103 -16.87 -20.36 -27.39
N LYS A 104 -15.82 -21.01 -26.86
CA LYS A 104 -15.55 -22.44 -27.12
C LYS A 104 -15.56 -23.26 -25.81
N ASN A 105 -16.18 -24.43 -25.92
CA ASN A 105 -16.59 -25.33 -24.83
C ASN A 105 -15.47 -25.66 -23.82
N TYR A 106 -15.82 -25.55 -22.54
CA TYR A 106 -14.91 -25.51 -21.38
C TYR A 106 -14.98 -26.80 -20.54
N TYR A 107 -14.57 -27.95 -21.07
CA TYR A 107 -14.35 -29.16 -20.25
C TYR A 107 -13.37 -30.12 -20.94
N VAL A 108 -12.08 -30.05 -20.61
CA VAL A 108 -11.11 -31.16 -20.34
C VAL A 108 -9.79 -30.51 -19.87
N PHE A 109 -9.54 -30.48 -18.54
CA PHE A 109 -8.34 -30.02 -17.83
C PHE A 109 -7.20 -31.08 -17.57
N THR A 110 -6.01 -31.03 -18.16
CA THR A 110 -4.76 -31.82 -17.85
C THR A 110 -3.81 -31.06 -16.88
N PRO A 111 -2.74 -31.68 -16.30
CA PRO A 111 -1.81 -31.01 -15.36
C PRO A 111 -1.08 -29.77 -15.90
N GLU A 112 -0.86 -29.69 -17.22
CA GLU A 112 -0.33 -28.48 -17.90
C GLU A 112 -1.36 -27.33 -17.87
N GLU A 113 -2.65 -27.68 -17.91
CA GLU A 113 -3.77 -26.74 -17.87
C GLU A 113 -4.10 -26.29 -16.44
N TYR A 114 -3.77 -27.09 -15.41
CA TYR A 114 -3.76 -26.67 -14.00
C TYR A 114 -2.71 -25.57 -13.71
N LYS A 115 -1.60 -25.57 -14.44
CA LYS A 115 -0.57 -24.51 -14.34
C LYS A 115 -1.05 -23.15 -14.87
N ASN A 116 -2.17 -23.14 -15.61
CA ASN A 116 -2.75 -21.96 -16.24
C ASN A 116 -4.10 -21.54 -15.64
N THR A 117 -4.58 -22.17 -14.55
CA THR A 117 -5.78 -21.70 -13.84
C THR A 117 -5.44 -20.62 -12.83
N LEU A 118 -5.16 -19.42 -13.35
CA LEU A 118 -5.28 -18.16 -12.64
C LEU A 118 -5.80 -17.15 -13.67
N VAL A 119 -7.12 -17.10 -13.84
CA VAL A 119 -7.83 -15.88 -14.25
C VAL A 119 -9.30 -16.03 -13.83
N LEU A 120 -9.68 -15.45 -12.69
CA LEU A 120 -11.10 -15.24 -12.35
C LEU A 120 -11.72 -14.21 -13.33
N ASP A 121 -10.87 -13.34 -13.89
CA ASP A 121 -11.15 -12.26 -14.85
C ASP A 121 -11.83 -12.72 -16.16
N LYS A 122 -11.86 -14.03 -16.48
CA LYS A 122 -12.53 -14.55 -17.69
C LYS A 122 -13.96 -15.04 -17.45
N MET A 123 -14.46 -15.01 -16.20
CA MET A 123 -15.79 -15.54 -15.87
C MET A 123 -16.86 -14.45 -15.70
N GLU A 124 -16.47 -13.18 -15.48
CA GLU A 124 -17.39 -12.04 -15.52
C GLU A 124 -17.57 -11.56 -16.96
N GLY A 125 -18.45 -12.22 -17.69
CA GLY A 125 -18.82 -11.77 -19.03
C GLY A 125 -19.53 -10.41 -18.99
N GLY A 126 -18.88 -9.37 -19.53
CA GLY A 126 -19.56 -8.19 -20.07
C GLY A 126 -19.01 -6.81 -19.68
N HIS A 127 -17.71 -6.52 -19.79
CA HIS A 127 -17.19 -5.22 -19.32
C HIS A 127 -16.19 -4.54 -20.29
N TYR A 128 -16.75 -3.76 -21.22
CA TYR A 128 -16.19 -2.68 -22.08
C TYR A 128 -14.93 -2.95 -22.93
N LEU A 129 -14.94 -2.37 -24.13
CA LEU A 129 -13.84 -2.44 -25.11
C LEU A 129 -12.58 -1.74 -24.59
N GLU A 130 -11.41 -2.32 -24.89
CA GLU A 130 -10.09 -1.66 -24.74
C GLU A 130 -10.15 -0.18 -25.19
N GLY A 131 -9.66 0.72 -24.33
CA GLY A 131 -9.59 2.16 -24.62
C GLY A 131 -10.72 3.02 -24.04
N THR A 132 -11.67 2.45 -23.29
CA THR A 132 -12.63 3.25 -22.49
C THR A 132 -12.54 2.88 -21.01
N SER A 133 -12.15 3.83 -20.16
CA SER A 133 -12.20 3.65 -18.70
C SER A 133 -13.65 3.73 -18.24
N LYS A 134 -14.15 2.65 -17.65
CA LYS A 134 -15.47 2.62 -17.04
C LYS A 134 -15.33 2.87 -15.55
N VAL A 135 -15.94 3.94 -15.07
CA VAL A 135 -16.05 4.22 -13.63
C VAL A 135 -17.22 3.41 -13.08
N ILE A 136 -16.99 2.64 -12.02
CA ILE A 136 -18.03 1.90 -11.30
C ILE A 136 -18.28 2.51 -9.92
N ALA A 137 -19.54 2.37 -9.48
CA ALA A 137 -19.97 2.84 -8.17
C ALA A 137 -19.37 1.96 -7.06
N PRO A 138 -19.25 2.49 -5.84
CA PRO A 138 -18.76 1.71 -4.70
C PRO A 138 -19.64 0.49 -4.43
N VAL A 139 -19.00 -0.67 -4.20
CA VAL A 139 -19.63 -1.96 -3.88
C VAL A 139 -18.87 -2.69 -2.77
N GLY A 140 -19.37 -3.86 -2.34
CA GLY A 140 -18.70 -4.70 -1.36
C GLY A 140 -18.91 -4.31 0.11
N LEU A 141 -18.15 -4.96 0.99
CA LEU A 141 -18.31 -4.93 2.44
C LEU A 141 -18.00 -3.57 3.07
N GLN A 142 -17.04 -2.80 2.57
CA GLN A 142 -16.76 -1.48 3.16
C GLN A 142 -17.86 -0.47 2.82
N ARG A 143 -18.38 -0.47 1.58
CA ARG A 143 -19.52 0.37 1.23
C ARG A 143 -20.78 -0.01 2.02
N LEU A 144 -21.02 -1.31 2.23
CA LEU A 144 -22.10 -1.77 3.11
C LEU A 144 -21.90 -1.29 4.55
N ASP A 145 -20.68 -1.36 5.09
CA ASP A 145 -20.34 -0.89 6.44
C ASP A 145 -20.58 0.62 6.60
N GLU A 146 -20.13 1.42 5.63
CA GLU A 146 -20.31 2.87 5.61
C GLU A 146 -21.80 3.26 5.60
N ILE A 147 -22.64 2.61 4.79
CA ILE A 147 -24.08 2.92 4.76
C ILE A 147 -24.76 2.45 6.05
N ILE A 148 -24.51 1.22 6.50
CA ILE A 148 -25.31 0.56 7.55
C ILE A 148 -25.03 1.10 8.95
N PHE A 149 -23.84 1.66 9.17
CA PHE A 149 -23.43 2.19 10.46
C PHE A 149 -23.41 3.72 10.54
N THR A 150 -24.02 4.39 9.56
CA THR A 150 -24.26 5.85 9.54
C THR A 150 -25.74 6.16 9.45
N GLU A 151 -26.10 7.45 9.45
CA GLU A 151 -27.48 7.89 9.30
C GLU A 151 -28.09 7.52 7.93
N GLU A 152 -27.26 7.20 6.92
CA GLU A 152 -27.69 6.73 5.59
C GLU A 152 -28.51 5.43 5.64
N VAL A 153 -28.34 4.60 6.68
CA VAL A 153 -29.05 3.32 6.81
C VAL A 153 -30.57 3.46 6.70
N VAL A 154 -31.12 4.59 7.15
CA VAL A 154 -32.56 4.87 7.13
C VAL A 154 -33.04 5.24 5.73
N THR A 155 -32.21 5.89 4.92
CA THR A 155 -32.58 6.41 3.59
C THR A 155 -32.19 5.48 2.45
N GLU A 156 -31.19 4.62 2.65
CA GLU A 156 -30.56 3.81 1.59
C GLU A 156 -30.99 2.32 1.62
N GLN A 157 -32.21 2.02 2.09
CA GLN A 157 -32.70 0.64 2.26
C GLN A 157 -32.68 -0.19 0.97
N ASP A 158 -33.10 0.40 -0.15
CA ASP A 158 -33.06 -0.24 -1.47
C ASP A 158 -31.61 -0.54 -1.89
N ARG A 159 -30.71 0.41 -1.65
CA ARG A 159 -29.30 0.28 -2.01
C ARG A 159 -28.60 -0.79 -1.17
N ILE A 160 -28.91 -0.90 0.12
CA ILE A 160 -28.39 -1.95 1.00
C ILE A 160 -28.76 -3.33 0.43
N LEU A 161 -30.01 -3.54 0.02
CA LEU A 161 -30.45 -4.81 -0.56
C LEU A 161 -29.71 -5.13 -1.87
N VAL A 162 -29.56 -4.13 -2.76
CA VAL A 162 -28.82 -4.30 -4.02
C VAL A 162 -27.37 -4.68 -3.76
N LEU A 163 -26.69 -3.98 -2.85
CA LEU A 163 -25.30 -4.27 -2.48
C LEU A 163 -25.15 -5.64 -1.83
N ALA A 164 -26.10 -6.06 -0.98
CA ALA A 164 -26.10 -7.39 -0.39
C ALA A 164 -26.24 -8.50 -1.45
N GLN A 165 -27.11 -8.29 -2.45
CA GLN A 165 -27.30 -9.23 -3.56
C GLN A 165 -26.08 -9.30 -4.49
N ASP A 166 -25.44 -8.16 -4.75
CA ASP A 166 -24.19 -8.10 -5.51
C ASP A 166 -23.08 -8.85 -4.77
N LEU A 167 -22.87 -8.55 -3.48
CA LEU A 167 -21.90 -9.26 -2.63
C LEU A 167 -22.12 -10.77 -2.65
N LYS A 168 -23.38 -11.23 -2.53
CA LYS A 168 -23.73 -12.66 -2.64
C LYS A 168 -23.28 -13.26 -3.97
N THR A 169 -23.54 -12.55 -5.05
CA THR A 169 -23.16 -13.00 -6.40
C THR A 169 -21.64 -13.07 -6.53
N LYS A 170 -20.94 -11.99 -6.20
CA LYS A 170 -19.48 -11.87 -6.31
C LYS A 170 -18.74 -12.85 -5.41
N PHE A 171 -19.22 -13.07 -4.18
CA PHE A 171 -18.62 -14.03 -3.26
C PHE A 171 -18.87 -15.47 -3.71
N SER A 172 -20.04 -15.80 -4.28
CA SER A 172 -20.32 -17.16 -4.77
C SER A 172 -19.37 -17.62 -5.89
N ILE A 173 -18.90 -16.67 -6.73
CA ILE A 173 -17.90 -16.96 -7.76
C ILE A 173 -16.57 -17.32 -7.10
N LEU A 174 -16.14 -16.52 -6.12
CA LEU A 174 -14.91 -16.74 -5.38
C LEU A 174 -14.93 -18.07 -4.61
N GLU A 175 -16.00 -18.35 -3.86
CA GLU A 175 -16.21 -19.61 -3.15
C GLU A 175 -16.11 -20.81 -4.11
N LYS A 176 -16.79 -20.73 -5.26
CA LYS A 176 -16.76 -21.79 -6.26
C LYS A 176 -15.36 -22.06 -6.80
N GLU A 177 -14.60 -21.01 -7.13
CA GLU A 177 -13.25 -21.17 -7.68
C GLU A 177 -12.23 -21.65 -6.63
N LEU A 178 -12.36 -21.24 -5.37
CA LEU A 178 -11.53 -21.79 -4.28
C LEU A 178 -11.89 -23.24 -3.96
N ASN A 179 -13.18 -23.60 -3.92
CA ASN A 179 -13.63 -24.98 -3.68
C ASN A 179 -13.14 -25.94 -4.76
N ARG A 180 -12.94 -25.45 -6.01
CA ARG A 180 -12.38 -26.22 -7.13
C ARG A 180 -10.90 -26.55 -6.97
N ARG A 181 -10.17 -25.83 -6.11
CA ARG A 181 -8.76 -26.11 -5.88
C ARG A 181 -8.61 -27.48 -5.24
N LYS A 182 -7.79 -28.32 -5.86
CA LYS A 182 -7.47 -29.66 -5.35
C LYS A 182 -6.53 -29.60 -4.15
N TYR A 183 -5.64 -28.60 -4.13
CA TYR A 183 -4.63 -28.44 -3.10
C TYR A 183 -4.25 -26.97 -2.90
N TYR A 184 -3.81 -26.65 -1.68
CA TYR A 184 -3.07 -25.44 -1.32
C TYR A 184 -1.60 -25.82 -1.09
N GLN A 185 -0.66 -25.12 -1.71
CA GLN A 185 0.76 -25.45 -1.55
C GLN A 185 1.30 -24.90 -0.23
N ASP A 186 2.23 -25.63 0.39
CA ASP A 186 2.83 -25.26 1.69
C ASP A 186 3.41 -23.83 1.69
N PHE A 187 4.08 -23.45 0.60
CA PHE A 187 4.64 -22.09 0.47
C PHE A 187 3.55 -21.02 0.34
N GLU A 188 2.42 -21.31 -0.32
CA GLU A 188 1.29 -20.38 -0.44
C GLU A 188 0.68 -20.14 0.95
N ILE A 189 0.49 -21.20 1.74
CA ILE A 189 -0.07 -21.14 3.09
C ILE A 189 0.81 -20.30 4.02
N MET A 190 2.11 -20.54 4.03
CA MET A 190 3.03 -19.75 4.84
C MET A 190 3.10 -18.28 4.37
N GLU A 191 2.88 -18.02 3.08
CA GLU A 191 2.92 -16.66 2.53
C GLU A 191 1.66 -15.87 2.89
N PHE A 192 0.46 -16.39 2.57
CA PHE A 192 -0.77 -15.64 2.79
C PHE A 192 -1.07 -15.39 4.27
N THR A 193 -0.67 -16.32 5.15
CA THR A 193 -0.83 -16.14 6.61
C THR A 193 0.08 -15.03 7.16
N ARG A 194 1.29 -14.87 6.62
CA ARG A 194 2.18 -13.75 6.99
C ARG A 194 1.74 -12.43 6.38
N LEU A 195 1.22 -12.44 5.15
CA LEU A 195 0.60 -11.26 4.54
C LEU A 195 -0.64 -10.80 5.33
N GLU A 196 -1.37 -11.72 5.96
CA GLU A 196 -2.51 -11.39 6.81
C GLU A 196 -2.12 -10.58 8.05
N LEU A 197 -0.97 -10.88 8.66
CA LEU A 197 -0.46 -10.07 9.77
C LEU A 197 -0.14 -8.63 9.33
N ILE A 198 0.28 -8.44 8.07
CA ILE A 198 0.45 -7.10 7.48
C ILE A 198 -0.92 -6.43 7.28
N ARG A 199 -1.94 -7.14 6.78
CA ARG A 199 -3.31 -6.60 6.68
C ARG A 199 -3.87 -6.18 8.04
N ILE A 200 -3.68 -6.99 9.08
CA ILE A 200 -4.07 -6.64 10.45
C ILE A 200 -3.38 -5.34 10.90
N LEU A 201 -2.06 -5.22 10.65
CA LEU A 201 -1.27 -4.04 11.00
C LEU A 201 -1.76 -2.76 10.29
N THR A 202 -2.05 -2.85 8.99
CA THR A 202 -2.22 -1.67 8.13
C THR A 202 -3.66 -1.34 7.78
N LYS A 203 -4.58 -2.31 7.86
CA LYS A 203 -5.99 -2.16 7.48
C LYS A 203 -6.94 -2.48 8.66
N GLY A 204 -6.69 -3.59 9.36
CA GLY A 204 -7.55 -4.04 10.46
C GLY A 204 -7.56 -3.07 11.63
N ILE A 205 -6.40 -2.87 12.29
CA ILE A 205 -6.34 -2.01 13.48
C ILE A 205 -6.39 -0.50 13.17
N THR A 206 -6.29 -0.12 11.89
CA THR A 206 -6.40 1.27 11.43
C THR A 206 -7.82 1.67 11.06
N GLY A 207 -8.75 0.71 11.00
CA GLY A 207 -10.16 0.97 10.67
C GLY A 207 -10.41 1.16 9.18
N PHE A 208 -9.42 0.91 8.32
CA PHE A 208 -9.52 1.04 6.86
C PHE A 208 -10.70 0.22 6.30
N ASP A 209 -10.85 -1.03 6.73
CA ASP A 209 -11.91 -1.91 6.23
C ASP A 209 -13.30 -1.63 6.82
N THR A 210 -13.38 -0.86 7.91
CA THR A 210 -14.61 -0.59 8.67
C THR A 210 -14.81 0.91 8.87
N PRO A 211 -14.94 1.71 7.79
CA PRO A 211 -14.99 3.17 7.89
C PRO A 211 -16.23 3.67 8.66
N GLY A 212 -17.34 2.92 8.66
CA GLY A 212 -18.55 3.29 9.40
C GLY A 212 -18.56 2.72 10.83
N SER A 213 -18.35 1.41 10.95
CA SER A 213 -18.57 0.71 12.24
C SER A 213 -17.39 0.75 13.20
N LEU A 214 -16.17 1.02 12.69
CA LEU A 214 -14.91 0.97 13.44
C LEU A 214 -14.66 -0.38 14.16
N ASN A 215 -15.24 -1.47 13.65
CA ASN A 215 -15.10 -2.83 14.22
C ASN A 215 -13.77 -3.52 13.90
N GLY A 216 -12.84 -2.86 13.20
CA GLY A 216 -11.55 -3.42 12.74
C GLY A 216 -10.72 -4.14 13.81
N ILE A 217 -10.83 -3.75 15.10
CA ILE A 217 -10.14 -4.44 16.22
C ILE A 217 -10.71 -5.85 16.44
N GLN A 218 -12.03 -6.00 16.40
CA GLN A 218 -12.68 -7.30 16.57
C GLN A 218 -12.46 -8.17 15.33
N GLU A 219 -12.55 -7.58 14.14
CA GLU A 219 -12.24 -8.24 12.87
C GLU A 219 -10.80 -8.78 12.80
N SER A 220 -9.84 -8.02 13.35
CA SER A 220 -8.45 -8.49 13.47
C SER A 220 -8.31 -9.74 14.34
N ALA A 221 -9.21 -9.95 15.31
CA ALA A 221 -9.18 -11.17 16.14
C ALA A 221 -9.68 -12.38 15.35
N SER A 222 -10.72 -12.21 14.53
CA SER A 222 -11.20 -13.24 13.59
C SER A 222 -10.16 -13.57 12.52
N ALA A 223 -9.46 -12.57 11.98
CA ALA A 223 -8.36 -12.81 11.05
C ALA A 223 -7.24 -13.68 11.66
N LEU A 224 -6.85 -13.40 12.92
CA LEU A 224 -5.89 -14.23 13.64
C LEU A 224 -6.39 -15.67 13.88
N GLU A 225 -7.68 -15.85 14.14
CA GLU A 225 -8.29 -17.17 14.29
C GLU A 225 -8.28 -17.95 12.98
N GLY A 226 -8.65 -17.31 11.88
CA GLY A 226 -8.63 -17.89 10.54
C GLY A 226 -7.26 -18.45 10.15
N ILE A 227 -6.20 -17.64 10.33
CA ILE A 227 -4.84 -18.09 9.99
C ILE A 227 -4.28 -19.12 10.98
N GLU A 228 -4.65 -19.08 12.26
CA GLU A 228 -4.24 -20.10 13.24
C GLU A 228 -4.85 -21.46 12.89
N ASP A 229 -6.15 -21.48 12.54
CA ASP A 229 -6.86 -22.69 12.13
C ASP A 229 -6.20 -23.33 10.91
N ILE A 230 -5.86 -22.52 9.89
CA ILE A 230 -5.18 -22.99 8.67
C ILE A 230 -3.76 -23.49 8.95
N LEU A 231 -3.04 -22.85 9.89
CA LEU A 231 -1.65 -23.21 10.22
C LEU A 231 -1.53 -24.44 11.11
N HIS A 232 -2.62 -24.91 11.73
CA HIS A 232 -2.61 -26.01 12.69
C HIS A 232 -1.73 -27.23 12.29
N PRO A 233 -1.84 -27.82 11.08
CA PRO A 233 -0.99 -28.95 10.67
C PRO A 233 0.51 -28.60 10.61
N TYR A 234 0.84 -27.35 10.27
CA TYR A 234 2.23 -26.88 10.22
C TYR A 234 2.80 -26.65 11.63
N LEU A 235 1.98 -26.15 12.56
CA LEU A 235 2.39 -25.98 13.96
C LEU A 235 2.65 -27.33 14.64
N ASN A 236 1.88 -28.37 14.30
CA ASN A 236 2.08 -29.73 14.81
C ASN A 236 3.39 -30.40 14.34
N LYS A 237 4.01 -29.87 13.29
CA LYS A 237 5.33 -30.33 12.80
C LYS A 237 6.50 -29.62 13.50
N CYS A 238 6.24 -28.54 14.22
CA CYS A 238 7.26 -27.87 15.03
C CYS A 238 7.61 -28.72 16.26
N ASN A 239 8.73 -28.39 16.91
CA ASN A 239 8.98 -28.97 18.23
C ASN A 239 7.98 -28.39 19.25
N LEU A 240 7.73 -29.14 20.33
CA LEU A 240 6.70 -28.79 21.33
C LEU A 240 6.89 -27.41 21.97
N ASN A 241 8.11 -26.90 22.08
CA ASN A 241 8.36 -25.59 22.67
C ASN A 241 7.94 -24.47 21.71
N ASP A 242 8.33 -24.58 20.43
CA ASP A 242 8.00 -23.61 19.40
C ASP A 242 6.50 -23.61 19.08
N GLN A 243 5.88 -24.80 19.00
CA GLN A 243 4.43 -24.94 18.87
C GLN A 243 3.70 -24.17 19.99
N LYS A 244 4.01 -24.48 21.26
CA LYS A 244 3.38 -23.82 22.41
C LYS A 244 3.61 -22.32 22.43
N LYS A 245 4.79 -21.87 22.01
CA LYS A 245 5.13 -20.46 21.93
C LYS A 245 4.23 -19.73 20.94
N ILE A 246 4.05 -20.31 19.74
CA ILE A 246 3.21 -19.73 18.68
C ILE A 246 1.73 -19.74 19.07
N GLU A 247 1.21 -20.86 19.56
CA GLU A 247 -0.17 -20.98 20.04
C GLU A 247 -0.44 -19.98 21.19
N THR A 248 0.54 -19.80 22.09
CA THR A 248 0.45 -18.79 23.15
C THR A 248 0.42 -17.37 22.59
N LEU A 249 1.21 -17.06 21.56
CA LEU A 249 1.20 -15.77 20.88
C LEU A 249 -0.15 -15.51 20.20
N PHE A 250 -0.71 -16.46 19.44
CA PHE A 250 -2.04 -16.34 18.86
C PHE A 250 -3.12 -16.09 19.92
N LYS A 251 -3.15 -16.94 20.95
CA LYS A 251 -4.08 -16.80 22.08
C LYS A 251 -3.98 -15.43 22.75
N ASN A 252 -2.78 -14.98 23.09
CA ASN A 252 -2.57 -13.71 23.77
C ASN A 252 -2.89 -12.51 22.87
N SER A 253 -2.59 -12.60 21.57
CA SER A 253 -2.91 -11.56 20.58
C SER A 253 -4.41 -11.38 20.45
N ARG A 254 -5.17 -12.47 20.25
CA ARG A 254 -6.64 -12.41 20.23
C ARG A 254 -7.22 -11.92 21.55
N ALA A 255 -6.70 -12.40 22.68
CA ALA A 255 -7.16 -11.97 24.00
C ALA A 255 -6.97 -10.45 24.22
N TYR A 256 -5.87 -9.87 23.72
CA TYR A 256 -5.64 -8.43 23.77
C TYR A 256 -6.68 -7.66 22.93
N LEU A 257 -6.90 -8.08 21.68
CA LEU A 257 -7.88 -7.46 20.77
C LEU A 257 -9.31 -7.51 21.35
N LEU A 258 -9.74 -8.69 21.82
CA LEU A 258 -11.08 -8.90 22.36
C LEU A 258 -11.31 -8.19 23.72
N LYS A 259 -10.24 -7.92 24.47
CA LYS A 259 -10.31 -7.14 25.71
C LYS A 259 -10.35 -5.63 25.47
N HIS A 260 -9.74 -5.15 24.38
CA HIS A 260 -9.55 -3.73 24.11
C HIS A 260 -10.27 -3.28 22.83
N THR A 261 -11.59 -3.44 22.79
CA THR A 261 -12.39 -3.22 21.57
C THR A 261 -12.70 -1.76 21.22
N ASN A 262 -12.40 -0.80 22.10
CA ASN A 262 -12.63 0.61 21.78
C ASN A 262 -11.58 1.11 20.77
N PHE A 263 -12.02 1.32 19.53
CA PHE A 263 -11.16 1.71 18.41
C PHE A 263 -10.27 2.94 18.70
N ASN A 264 -10.84 4.00 19.27
CA ASN A 264 -10.11 5.25 19.52
C ASN A 264 -9.10 5.15 20.68
N ASN A 265 -9.36 4.29 21.66
CA ASN A 265 -8.51 4.12 22.85
C ASN A 265 -7.60 2.89 22.78
N PHE A 266 -7.67 2.10 21.71
CA PHE A 266 -6.84 0.92 21.52
C PHE A 266 -5.36 1.30 21.42
N ASP A 267 -4.53 0.74 22.30
CA ASP A 267 -3.08 0.94 22.27
C ASP A 267 -2.46 0.02 21.23
N ARG A 268 -2.41 0.53 20.00
CA ARG A 268 -1.87 -0.12 18.80
C ARG A 268 -0.37 -0.33 18.92
N LEU A 269 0.33 0.63 19.51
CA LEU A 269 1.78 0.54 19.70
C LEU A 269 2.14 -0.66 20.57
N VAL A 270 1.42 -0.86 21.68
CA VAL A 270 1.60 -2.05 22.54
C VAL A 270 1.21 -3.33 21.79
N PHE A 271 0.08 -3.33 21.07
CA PHE A 271 -0.36 -4.49 20.29
C PHE A 271 0.70 -4.92 19.26
N ILE A 272 1.17 -3.97 18.45
CA ILE A 272 2.13 -4.22 17.39
C ILE A 272 3.45 -4.73 17.98
N LYS A 273 4.04 -4.01 18.94
CA LYS A 273 5.36 -4.35 19.50
C LYS A 273 5.36 -5.69 20.25
N ASN A 274 4.32 -5.97 21.05
CA ASN A 274 4.34 -7.08 22.01
C ASN A 274 3.60 -8.33 21.53
N TYR A 275 2.77 -8.24 20.48
CA TYR A 275 1.92 -9.33 20.03
C TYR A 275 2.13 -9.62 18.54
N LEU A 276 1.87 -8.63 17.67
CA LEU A 276 1.86 -8.84 16.23
C LEU A 276 3.27 -9.03 15.64
N ASN A 277 4.25 -8.20 16.02
CA ASN A 277 5.65 -8.34 15.57
C ASN A 277 6.25 -9.70 16.00
N PRO A 278 6.16 -10.10 17.29
CA PRO A 278 6.61 -11.42 17.70
C PRO A 278 5.96 -12.56 16.91
N LEU A 279 4.64 -12.50 16.70
CA LEU A 279 3.94 -13.50 15.90
C LEU A 279 4.47 -13.55 14.46
N TYR A 280 4.66 -12.39 13.82
CA TYR A 280 5.21 -12.29 12.47
C TYR A 280 6.61 -12.90 12.32
N LYS A 281 7.46 -12.70 13.34
CA LYS A 281 8.78 -13.32 13.44
C LYS A 281 8.68 -14.83 13.61
N GLU A 282 7.86 -15.33 14.54
CA GLU A 282 7.77 -16.77 14.79
C GLU A 282 7.21 -17.53 13.58
N LEU A 283 6.27 -16.97 12.82
CA LEU A 283 5.80 -17.59 11.57
C LEU A 283 6.91 -17.70 10.51
N LEU A 284 7.85 -16.74 10.45
CA LEU A 284 9.04 -16.86 9.61
C LEU A 284 9.97 -17.99 10.08
N LEU A 285 10.21 -18.07 11.39
CA LEU A 285 11.06 -19.11 11.97
C LEU A 285 10.47 -20.50 11.70
N THR A 286 9.15 -20.67 11.84
CA THR A 286 8.44 -21.90 11.45
C THR A 286 8.64 -22.22 9.98
N ARG A 287 8.46 -21.24 9.08
CA ARG A 287 8.66 -21.45 7.64
C ARG A 287 10.08 -21.96 7.35
N LYS A 288 11.10 -21.34 7.95
CA LYS A 288 12.51 -21.73 7.80
C LYS A 288 12.78 -23.11 8.39
N GLN A 289 12.24 -23.42 9.56
CA GLN A 289 12.39 -24.72 10.22
C GLN A 289 11.80 -25.87 9.39
N LEU A 290 10.67 -25.62 8.73
CA LEU A 290 10.01 -26.60 7.86
C LEU A 290 10.61 -26.63 6.44
N GLU A 291 11.67 -25.86 6.18
CA GLU A 291 12.34 -25.76 4.86
C GLU A 291 11.38 -25.35 3.72
N ILE A 292 10.34 -24.57 4.04
CA ILE A 292 9.36 -24.10 3.07
C ILE A 292 9.90 -22.81 2.42
N PRO A 293 10.14 -22.78 1.09
CA PRO A 293 10.56 -21.55 0.41
C PRO A 293 9.42 -20.53 0.42
N SER A 294 9.72 -19.24 0.30
CA SER A 294 8.72 -18.24 -0.09
C SER A 294 8.35 -18.36 -1.58
N VAL A 295 7.27 -17.71 -2.01
CA VAL A 295 6.88 -17.55 -3.42
C VAL A 295 8.07 -17.01 -4.23
N ALA A 296 8.72 -15.95 -3.73
CA ALA A 296 9.86 -15.32 -4.39
C ALA A 296 11.06 -16.27 -4.53
N GLU A 297 11.39 -17.01 -3.47
CA GLU A 297 12.47 -18.01 -3.48
C GLU A 297 12.17 -19.14 -4.46
N ARG A 298 10.90 -19.59 -4.51
CA ARG A 298 10.45 -20.65 -5.41
C ARG A 298 10.52 -20.25 -6.87
N TYR A 299 10.11 -19.03 -7.21
CA TYR A 299 10.05 -18.56 -8.60
C TYR A 299 11.28 -17.77 -9.05
N GLY A 300 12.25 -17.53 -8.16
CA GLY A 300 13.45 -16.74 -8.47
C GLY A 300 13.12 -15.27 -8.78
N GLN A 301 12.09 -14.73 -8.13
CA GLN A 301 11.61 -13.36 -8.34
C GLN A 301 12.19 -12.41 -7.28
N THR A 302 12.31 -11.14 -7.64
CA THR A 302 12.57 -10.06 -6.69
C THR A 302 11.22 -9.57 -6.18
N PRO A 303 10.82 -9.84 -4.93
CA PRO A 303 9.54 -9.37 -4.40
C PRO A 303 9.66 -7.94 -3.88
N SER A 304 8.56 -7.19 -3.85
CA SER A 304 8.44 -5.88 -3.20
C SER A 304 8.55 -5.98 -1.68
N TRP A 305 7.79 -6.91 -1.09
CA TRP A 305 7.86 -7.27 0.32
C TRP A 305 8.88 -8.38 0.57
N ASN A 306 9.73 -8.21 1.58
CA ASN A 306 10.73 -9.21 1.96
C ASN A 306 10.13 -10.27 2.88
N ALA A 307 9.79 -11.42 2.32
CA ALA A 307 9.33 -12.60 3.06
C ALA A 307 10.37 -13.19 4.04
N ASN A 308 11.59 -12.66 4.12
CA ASN A 308 12.62 -13.04 5.09
C ASN A 308 12.83 -11.99 6.21
N SER A 309 12.09 -10.89 6.21
CA SER A 309 12.15 -9.89 7.29
C SER A 309 11.50 -10.42 8.57
N GLU A 310 12.10 -10.10 9.73
CA GLU A 310 11.63 -10.52 11.06
C GLU A 310 10.71 -9.49 11.72
N ASN A 311 10.76 -8.22 11.31
CA ASN A 311 10.00 -7.14 11.93
C ASN A 311 9.40 -6.20 10.87
N PHE A 312 8.17 -5.73 11.08
CA PHE A 312 7.52 -4.78 10.17
C PHE A 312 8.28 -3.46 9.99
N PHE A 313 9.17 -3.11 10.92
CA PHE A 313 9.94 -1.87 10.91
C PHE A 313 11.42 -2.07 10.55
N ASP A 314 11.82 -3.25 10.08
CA ASP A 314 13.19 -3.46 9.57
C ASP A 314 13.43 -2.66 8.28
N GLU A 315 14.66 -2.17 8.10
CA GLU A 315 15.05 -1.42 6.88
C GLU A 315 14.89 -2.27 5.60
N ASP A 316 15.00 -3.59 5.73
CA ASP A 316 14.86 -4.54 4.63
C ASP A 316 13.46 -5.17 4.55
N PHE A 317 12.47 -4.68 5.31
CA PHE A 317 11.08 -5.14 5.22
C PHE A 317 10.52 -4.99 3.80
N LEU A 318 10.85 -3.88 3.14
CA LEU A 318 10.65 -3.68 1.71
C LEU A 318 11.97 -3.85 0.96
N ASN A 319 11.89 -4.45 -0.22
CA ASN A 319 13.03 -4.68 -1.08
C ASN A 319 13.20 -3.51 -2.07
N PRO A 320 14.24 -2.68 -1.94
CA PRO A 320 14.41 -1.51 -2.79
C PRO A 320 14.65 -1.86 -4.27
N TYR A 321 15.16 -3.06 -4.56
CA TYR A 321 15.47 -3.50 -5.93
C TYR A 321 14.23 -3.99 -6.69
N TYR A 322 13.06 -4.05 -6.05
CA TYR A 322 11.80 -4.26 -6.77
C TYR A 322 11.38 -3.01 -7.56
N TYR A 323 11.66 -1.83 -6.99
CA TYR A 323 11.20 -0.53 -7.50
C TYR A 323 12.23 0.17 -8.39
N SER A 324 13.26 -0.55 -8.83
CA SER A 324 14.33 -0.02 -9.67
C SER A 324 14.76 -1.10 -10.67
N MET A 325 15.27 -0.65 -11.82
CA MET A 325 15.87 -1.54 -12.81
C MET A 325 17.21 -2.15 -12.34
N LEU A 326 17.83 -1.58 -11.28
CA LEU A 326 19.08 -2.09 -10.70
C LEU A 326 18.83 -3.40 -9.94
N LYS A 327 19.57 -4.45 -10.29
CA LYS A 327 19.50 -5.71 -9.52
C LYS A 327 20.44 -5.65 -8.32
N LYS A 328 20.05 -6.29 -7.22
CA LYS A 328 20.87 -6.38 -5.99
C LYS A 328 22.33 -6.81 -6.24
N LYS A 329 22.56 -7.73 -7.17
CA LYS A 329 23.89 -8.24 -7.53
C LYS A 329 24.77 -7.25 -8.31
N GLU A 330 24.16 -6.23 -8.91
CA GLU A 330 24.82 -5.17 -9.69
C GLU A 330 25.16 -3.96 -8.80
N ASP A 331 24.49 -3.81 -7.66
CA ASP A 331 24.74 -2.72 -6.72
C ASP A 331 26.08 -2.91 -5.98
N SER A 332 26.81 -1.82 -5.81
CA SER A 332 28.13 -1.81 -5.15
C SER A 332 28.45 -0.43 -4.57
N PRO A 333 29.32 -0.34 -3.54
CA PRO A 333 29.81 0.94 -3.04
C PRO A 333 30.45 1.82 -4.14
N GLU A 334 31.16 1.21 -5.09
CA GLU A 334 31.77 1.91 -6.23
C GLU A 334 30.71 2.50 -7.17
N LEU A 335 29.68 1.72 -7.53
CA LEU A 335 28.56 2.20 -8.34
C LEU A 335 27.84 3.36 -7.66
N ARG A 336 27.59 3.23 -6.35
CA ARG A 336 26.97 4.26 -5.53
C ARG A 336 27.78 5.55 -5.50
N ALA A 337 29.11 5.46 -5.41
CA ALA A 337 29.99 6.63 -5.43
C ALA A 337 29.92 7.38 -6.78
N VAL A 338 29.82 6.64 -7.89
CA VAL A 338 29.58 7.24 -9.22
C VAL A 338 28.21 7.88 -9.29
N GLY A 339 27.17 7.20 -8.80
CA GLY A 339 25.80 7.73 -8.70
C GLY A 339 25.72 9.02 -7.89
N LYS A 340 26.39 9.05 -6.74
CA LYS A 340 26.53 10.24 -5.91
C LYS A 340 27.17 11.36 -6.71
N LYS A 341 28.28 11.10 -7.42
CA LYS A 341 28.91 12.14 -8.24
C LYS A 341 27.96 12.69 -9.31
N LEU A 342 27.26 11.82 -10.04
CA LEU A 342 26.26 12.22 -11.05
C LEU A 342 25.17 13.11 -10.44
N PHE A 343 24.66 12.76 -9.26
CA PHE A 343 23.61 13.51 -8.58
C PHE A 343 23.97 14.98 -8.28
N TYR A 344 25.25 15.27 -8.04
CA TYR A 344 25.76 16.62 -7.79
C TYR A 344 26.39 17.28 -9.04
N ASP A 345 26.36 16.61 -10.19
CA ASP A 345 27.08 17.06 -11.37
C ASP A 345 26.24 18.02 -12.21
N GLY A 346 26.60 19.31 -12.17
CA GLY A 346 25.93 20.36 -12.94
C GLY A 346 26.00 20.14 -14.45
N GLN A 347 27.04 19.43 -14.94
CA GLN A 347 27.28 19.23 -16.36
C GLN A 347 26.19 18.41 -17.06
N LEU A 348 25.38 17.68 -16.28
CA LEU A 348 24.26 16.90 -16.80
C LEU A 348 23.17 17.80 -17.39
N SER A 349 23.01 19.02 -16.89
CA SER A 349 22.11 20.01 -17.49
C SER A 349 22.71 20.67 -18.74
N ASP A 350 21.87 21.18 -19.63
CA ASP A 350 22.27 21.88 -20.87
C ASP A 350 23.28 23.02 -20.59
N LYS A 351 22.96 23.87 -19.61
CA LYS A 351 23.77 25.06 -19.26
C LYS A 351 24.84 24.80 -18.20
N GLY A 352 24.93 23.58 -17.67
CA GLY A 352 25.87 23.28 -16.58
C GLY A 352 25.50 23.86 -15.21
N THR A 353 24.30 24.46 -15.07
CA THR A 353 23.90 25.23 -13.88
C THR A 353 23.01 24.47 -12.90
N LEU A 354 22.44 23.34 -13.32
CA LEU A 354 21.54 22.51 -12.50
C LEU A 354 22.10 21.10 -12.33
N SER A 355 21.91 20.57 -11.13
CA SER A 355 22.10 19.17 -10.78
C SER A 355 20.86 18.70 -10.01
N CYS A 356 20.72 17.39 -9.79
CA CYS A 356 19.65 16.87 -8.94
C CYS A 356 19.71 17.49 -7.53
N ALA A 357 20.93 17.67 -7.01
CA ALA A 357 21.20 18.28 -5.71
C ALA A 357 20.82 19.77 -5.61
N THR A 358 20.60 20.47 -6.73
CA THR A 358 20.13 21.87 -6.71
C THR A 358 18.74 21.97 -6.07
N CYS A 359 17.85 21.02 -6.40
CA CYS A 359 16.49 20.95 -5.86
C CYS A 359 16.36 19.93 -4.71
N HIS A 360 17.22 18.91 -4.65
CA HIS A 360 17.15 17.87 -3.62
C HIS A 360 18.33 17.98 -2.66
N GLN A 361 18.25 18.92 -1.72
CA GLN A 361 19.36 19.30 -0.85
C GLN A 361 19.41 18.44 0.42
N PRO A 362 20.52 17.76 0.74
CA PRO A 362 20.60 16.86 1.90
C PRO A 362 20.25 17.53 3.24
N LYS A 363 20.65 18.80 3.42
CA LYS A 363 20.38 19.57 4.64
C LYS A 363 18.89 19.88 4.87
N LEU A 364 18.07 19.74 3.83
CA LEU A 364 16.62 19.95 3.84
C LEU A 364 15.88 18.62 3.61
N GLY A 365 16.47 17.51 4.06
CA GLY A 365 15.91 16.18 3.87
C GLY A 365 15.77 15.78 2.40
N TYR A 366 16.69 16.22 1.53
CA TYR A 366 16.61 16.02 0.08
C TYR A 366 15.38 16.66 -0.60
N ALA A 367 14.85 17.75 -0.03
CA ALA A 367 13.95 18.71 -0.68
C ALA A 367 14.67 20.07 -0.90
N ASP A 368 13.96 21.12 -1.33
CA ASP A 368 14.55 22.46 -1.59
C ASP A 368 14.13 23.55 -0.58
N GLY A 369 13.16 23.27 0.30
CA GLY A 369 12.62 24.24 1.25
C GLY A 369 11.85 25.40 0.61
N GLN A 370 11.42 25.27 -0.66
CA GLN A 370 10.68 26.28 -1.40
C GLN A 370 9.21 25.92 -1.53
N ARG A 371 8.33 26.92 -1.72
CA ARG A 371 6.92 26.68 -2.09
C ARG A 371 6.84 25.82 -3.36
N THR A 372 7.55 26.24 -4.40
CA THR A 372 7.81 25.48 -5.62
C THR A 372 9.27 25.62 -6.04
N SER A 373 9.83 24.71 -6.81
CA SER A 373 11.25 24.78 -7.15
C SER A 373 11.57 25.90 -8.13
N PHE A 374 12.82 26.38 -8.10
CA PHE A 374 13.34 27.23 -9.16
C PHE A 374 13.54 26.42 -10.44
N ALA A 375 13.16 27.00 -11.58
CA ALA A 375 13.41 26.40 -12.88
C ALA A 375 14.85 26.64 -13.35
N GLY A 376 15.32 25.87 -14.34
CA GLY A 376 16.56 26.13 -15.09
C GLY A 376 16.51 27.40 -15.95
N ILE A 377 15.34 28.05 -16.01
CA ILE A 377 15.13 29.33 -16.67
C ILE A 377 15.09 30.45 -15.60
N PRO A 378 15.97 31.47 -15.69
CA PRO A 378 16.01 32.57 -14.74
C PRO A 378 14.65 33.24 -14.53
N GLY A 379 14.27 33.43 -13.27
CA GLY A 379 13.02 34.08 -12.88
C GLY A 379 11.75 33.23 -13.05
N LYS A 380 11.87 31.97 -13.48
CA LYS A 380 10.75 31.03 -13.57
C LYS A 380 10.80 30.01 -12.42
N ARG A 381 9.64 29.44 -12.13
CA ARG A 381 9.44 28.40 -11.11
C ARG A 381 8.72 27.21 -11.73
N LEU A 382 8.95 26.03 -11.17
CA LEU A 382 8.16 24.86 -11.45
C LEU A 382 6.76 25.01 -10.83
N GLU A 383 5.83 24.18 -11.28
CA GLU A 383 4.44 24.17 -10.81
C GLU A 383 4.30 23.63 -9.39
N ARG A 384 5.17 22.69 -9.00
CA ARG A 384 5.05 21.92 -7.75
C ARG A 384 6.25 22.11 -6.81
N ASN A 385 6.02 21.78 -5.54
CA ASN A 385 7.05 21.60 -4.51
C ASN A 385 7.96 20.42 -4.87
N SER A 386 9.23 20.47 -4.45
CA SER A 386 10.16 19.34 -4.61
C SER A 386 9.98 18.35 -3.45
N PRO A 387 9.55 17.10 -3.70
CA PRO A 387 9.42 16.10 -2.65
C PRO A 387 10.80 15.66 -2.14
N THR A 388 10.84 15.12 -0.93
CA THR A 388 12.04 14.44 -0.41
C THR A 388 12.43 13.23 -1.28
N LEU A 389 13.73 13.02 -1.46
CA LEU A 389 14.25 11.77 -2.02
C LEU A 389 14.52 10.69 -0.97
N ILE A 390 14.39 11.01 0.33
CA ILE A 390 14.56 10.01 1.38
C ILE A 390 13.40 9.01 1.28
N ASN A 391 13.75 7.73 1.19
CA ASN A 391 12.83 6.61 0.96
C ASN A 391 12.07 6.66 -0.38
N ALA A 392 12.40 7.57 -1.30
CA ALA A 392 11.67 7.73 -2.56
C ALA A 392 11.74 6.52 -3.49
N VAL A 393 12.74 5.65 -3.30
CA VAL A 393 12.83 4.36 -4.00
C VAL A 393 11.61 3.47 -3.72
N PHE A 394 10.95 3.58 -2.56
CA PHE A 394 9.76 2.78 -2.24
C PHE A 394 8.52 3.40 -2.88
N SER A 395 8.38 3.16 -4.17
CA SER A 395 7.38 3.79 -5.02
C SER A 395 7.13 2.95 -6.27
N ASP A 396 5.88 2.58 -6.49
CA ASP A 396 5.42 1.96 -7.74
C ASP A 396 5.29 3.01 -8.87
N LYS A 397 4.85 4.23 -8.55
CA LYS A 397 4.76 5.34 -9.52
C LYS A 397 5.26 6.66 -8.95
N TYR A 398 5.96 7.44 -9.76
CA TYR A 398 6.66 8.65 -9.36
C TYR A 398 5.90 9.94 -9.73
N PHE A 399 6.38 11.06 -9.18
CA PHE A 399 5.72 12.38 -9.17
C PHE A 399 4.42 12.44 -8.34
N TYR A 400 3.98 13.66 -8.03
CA TYR A 400 2.72 13.89 -7.31
C TYR A 400 1.47 13.46 -8.10
N ASP A 401 1.55 13.35 -9.43
CA ASP A 401 0.44 12.97 -10.32
C ASP A 401 0.56 11.54 -10.87
N LEU A 402 1.52 10.75 -10.35
CA LEU A 402 1.74 9.34 -10.73
C LEU A 402 2.04 9.12 -12.22
N ARG A 403 2.58 10.12 -12.94
CA ARG A 403 2.80 10.01 -14.41
C ARG A 403 3.96 9.10 -14.83
N ALA A 404 4.94 8.87 -13.95
CA ALA A 404 6.14 8.10 -14.26
C ALA A 404 6.10 6.72 -13.59
N ASN A 405 6.51 5.69 -14.33
CA ASN A 405 6.34 4.28 -13.93
C ASN A 405 7.49 3.73 -13.09
N ASP A 406 8.67 4.36 -13.17
CA ASP A 406 9.84 3.96 -12.38
C ASP A 406 10.80 5.14 -12.16
N LEU A 407 11.90 4.90 -11.45
CA LEU A 407 12.89 5.93 -11.12
C LEU A 407 13.60 6.45 -12.37
N GLU A 408 13.83 5.56 -13.34
CA GLU A 408 14.53 5.85 -14.58
C GLU A 408 13.67 6.71 -15.52
N ASP A 409 12.38 6.42 -15.63
CA ASP A 409 11.34 7.21 -16.29
C ASP A 409 11.20 8.59 -15.61
N GLN A 410 11.18 8.62 -14.27
CA GLN A 410 11.19 9.88 -13.52
C GLN A 410 12.40 10.75 -13.86
N ALA A 411 13.59 10.17 -13.91
CA ALA A 411 14.82 10.89 -14.26
C ALA A 411 14.78 11.41 -15.71
N GLU A 412 14.24 10.62 -16.64
CA GLU A 412 14.04 11.02 -18.04
C GLU A 412 13.21 12.29 -18.16
N HIS A 413 12.06 12.33 -17.49
CA HIS A 413 11.19 13.51 -17.48
C HIS A 413 11.93 14.78 -17.01
N VAL A 414 12.80 14.68 -16.01
CA VAL A 414 13.59 15.84 -15.51
C VAL A 414 14.69 16.25 -16.49
N ILE A 415 15.35 15.26 -17.11
CA ILE A 415 16.41 15.47 -18.11
C ILE A 415 15.86 16.24 -19.33
N GLU A 416 14.72 15.80 -19.85
CA GLU A 416 14.09 16.35 -21.06
C GLU A 416 13.29 17.64 -20.82
N SER A 417 12.88 17.89 -19.57
CA SER A 417 12.11 19.07 -19.20
C SER A 417 12.87 20.36 -19.51
N HIS A 418 12.31 21.18 -20.40
CA HIS A 418 12.84 22.51 -20.76
C HIS A 418 12.86 23.49 -19.58
N MET A 419 12.08 23.21 -18.54
CA MET A 419 12.05 23.98 -17.29
C MET A 419 13.11 23.51 -16.29
N GLU A 420 13.74 22.37 -16.53
CA GLU A 420 14.72 21.74 -15.63
C GLU A 420 16.06 21.57 -16.37
N PHE A 421 16.47 20.36 -16.74
CA PHE A 421 17.80 20.12 -17.31
C PHE A 421 17.89 20.53 -18.79
N ASN A 422 16.77 20.55 -19.51
CA ASN A 422 16.66 20.97 -20.91
C ASN A 422 17.65 20.28 -21.86
N THR A 423 17.87 18.97 -21.70
CA THR A 423 18.84 18.20 -22.50
C THR A 423 18.28 16.82 -22.84
N SER A 424 19.11 15.90 -23.34
CA SER A 424 18.73 14.55 -23.73
C SER A 424 19.63 13.51 -23.08
N PHE A 425 19.19 12.25 -23.03
CA PHE A 425 20.04 11.16 -22.60
C PHE A 425 21.25 10.98 -23.52
N GLU A 426 21.07 11.17 -24.83
CA GLU A 426 22.14 11.10 -25.82
C GLU A 426 23.25 12.11 -25.51
N ASP A 427 22.88 13.36 -25.18
CA ASP A 427 23.83 14.41 -24.83
C ASP A 427 24.53 14.12 -23.49
N ILE A 428 23.79 13.67 -22.48
CA ILE A 428 24.38 13.27 -21.20
C ILE A 428 25.39 12.15 -21.41
N VAL A 429 25.01 11.08 -22.11
CA VAL A 429 25.89 9.94 -22.38
C VAL A 429 27.12 10.38 -23.19
N ALA A 430 26.97 11.29 -24.16
CA ALA A 430 28.11 11.85 -24.90
C ALA A 430 29.07 12.62 -23.98
N LYS A 431 28.55 13.47 -23.08
CA LYS A 431 29.34 14.19 -22.06
C LYS A 431 30.10 13.21 -21.15
N LEU A 432 29.44 12.17 -20.67
CA LEU A 432 30.04 11.17 -19.79
C LEU A 432 31.13 10.34 -20.49
N ASN A 433 30.93 9.97 -21.76
CA ASN A 433 31.94 9.25 -22.55
C ASN A 433 33.14 10.14 -22.95
N ALA A 434 32.99 11.46 -22.89
CA ALA A 434 34.10 12.41 -23.08
C ALA A 434 34.88 12.69 -21.78
N ASP A 435 34.35 12.30 -20.63
CA ASP A 435 34.96 12.53 -19.31
C ASP A 435 35.78 11.31 -18.85
N ALA A 436 37.09 11.52 -18.72
CA ALA A 436 38.03 10.47 -18.32
C ALA A 436 37.74 9.87 -16.94
N TYR A 437 37.15 10.63 -16.00
CA TYR A 437 36.77 10.09 -14.70
C TYR A 437 35.65 9.05 -14.89
N TYR A 438 34.57 9.41 -15.57
CA TYR A 438 33.41 8.53 -15.70
C TYR A 438 33.74 7.28 -16.51
N VAL A 439 34.47 7.41 -17.62
CA VAL A 439 34.92 6.26 -18.42
C VAL A 439 35.74 5.28 -17.56
N ASN A 440 36.70 5.79 -16.77
CA ASN A 440 37.52 4.93 -15.92
C ASN A 440 36.72 4.30 -14.76
N ALA A 441 35.78 5.05 -14.18
CA ALA A 441 34.94 4.57 -13.09
C ALA A 441 34.00 3.44 -13.56
N PHE A 442 33.29 3.64 -14.68
CA PHE A 442 32.40 2.62 -15.23
C PHE A 442 33.16 1.43 -15.80
N LYS A 443 34.36 1.62 -16.35
CA LYS A 443 35.24 0.50 -16.74
C LYS A 443 35.60 -0.39 -15.57
N LYS A 444 35.86 0.18 -14.39
CA LYS A 444 36.15 -0.61 -13.19
C LYS A 444 34.95 -1.44 -12.73
N ILE A 445 33.73 -0.92 -12.88
CA ILE A 445 32.50 -1.55 -12.39
C ILE A 445 31.96 -2.60 -13.39
N TYR A 446 31.83 -2.24 -14.66
CA TYR A 446 31.16 -3.06 -15.69
C TYR A 446 32.11 -3.66 -16.72
N ASN A 447 33.42 -3.38 -16.65
CA ASN A 447 34.41 -3.81 -17.65
C ASN A 447 34.06 -3.35 -19.09
N THR A 448 33.40 -2.20 -19.22
CA THR A 448 33.08 -1.53 -20.49
C THR A 448 33.83 -0.20 -20.62
N ASN A 449 34.20 0.20 -21.84
CA ASN A 449 34.75 1.54 -22.10
C ASN A 449 33.66 2.52 -22.57
N THR A 450 32.42 2.07 -22.72
CA THR A 450 31.31 2.88 -23.22
C THR A 450 30.20 2.90 -22.18
N ILE A 451 29.84 4.10 -21.76
CA ILE A 451 28.73 4.36 -20.85
C ILE A 451 27.46 4.45 -21.71
N THR A 452 26.38 3.80 -21.30
CA THR A 452 25.05 3.90 -21.93
C THR A 452 24.02 4.48 -20.95
N LYS A 453 22.77 4.63 -21.40
CA LYS A 453 21.64 5.00 -20.52
C LYS A 453 21.54 4.03 -19.33
N TYR A 454 21.79 2.73 -19.53
CA TYR A 454 21.71 1.74 -18.46
C TYR A 454 22.74 1.99 -17.36
N GLU A 455 24.04 2.16 -17.67
CA GLU A 455 25.07 2.40 -16.65
C GLU A 455 24.83 3.71 -15.88
N PHE A 456 24.39 4.77 -16.58
CA PHE A 456 23.99 6.02 -15.94
C PHE A 456 22.83 5.81 -14.97
N SER A 457 21.73 5.21 -15.43
CA SER A 457 20.53 4.96 -14.63
C SER A 457 20.82 4.06 -13.43
N ALA A 458 21.58 2.99 -13.63
CA ALA A 458 21.99 2.07 -12.57
C ALA A 458 22.84 2.77 -11.49
N ALA A 459 23.75 3.66 -11.88
CA ALA A 459 24.55 4.44 -10.93
C ALA A 459 23.65 5.40 -10.13
N LEU A 460 22.79 6.17 -10.80
CA LEU A 460 21.86 7.08 -10.14
C LEU A 460 20.93 6.33 -9.17
N ALA A 461 20.34 5.22 -9.63
CA ALA A 461 19.49 4.36 -8.81
C ALA A 461 20.21 3.82 -7.57
N SER A 462 21.46 3.35 -7.70
CA SER A 462 22.28 2.89 -6.58
C SER A 462 22.46 3.98 -5.50
N TYR A 463 22.59 5.24 -5.90
CA TYR A 463 22.64 6.36 -4.96
C TYR A 463 21.26 6.66 -4.33
N ILE A 464 20.18 6.72 -5.10
CA ILE A 464 18.83 6.94 -4.56
C ILE A 464 18.39 5.82 -3.60
N ILE A 465 18.71 4.56 -3.93
CA ILE A 465 18.52 3.39 -3.04
C ILE A 465 19.26 3.57 -1.72
N SER A 466 20.40 4.28 -1.70
CA SER A 466 21.13 4.53 -0.47
C SER A 466 20.48 5.58 0.44
N LEU A 467 19.56 6.39 -0.09
CA LEU A 467 18.83 7.42 0.65
C LEU A 467 17.66 6.83 1.45
N ARG A 468 17.87 5.72 2.17
CA ARG A 468 16.85 5.04 2.98
C ARG A 468 17.02 5.31 4.46
N SER A 469 15.88 5.45 5.15
CA SER A 469 15.76 6.04 6.48
C SER A 469 14.72 5.27 7.30
N PHE A 470 15.21 4.30 8.07
CA PHE A 470 14.44 3.45 9.00
C PHE A 470 15.16 3.31 10.35
N ASN A 471 15.84 4.36 10.81
CA ASN A 471 16.62 4.32 12.05
C ASN A 471 16.32 5.48 13.00
N SER A 472 15.09 6.00 12.93
CA SER A 472 14.61 7.00 13.87
C SER A 472 14.43 6.40 15.27
N GLU A 473 14.30 7.25 16.29
CA GLU A 473 14.04 6.76 17.66
C GLU A 473 12.73 5.96 17.75
N PHE A 474 11.74 6.30 16.91
CA PHE A 474 10.52 5.51 16.77
C PHE A 474 10.80 4.12 16.19
N ASP A 475 11.59 4.03 15.12
CA ASP A 475 11.93 2.75 14.49
C ASP A 475 12.67 1.82 15.45
N LYS A 476 13.69 2.33 16.16
CA LYS A 476 14.44 1.60 17.19
C LYS A 476 13.51 1.08 18.29
N TYR A 477 12.55 1.90 18.72
CA TYR A 477 11.58 1.49 19.73
C TYR A 477 10.68 0.35 19.25
N MET A 478 10.20 0.42 18.00
CA MET A 478 9.34 -0.61 17.40
C MET A 478 10.08 -1.94 17.13
N ARG A 479 11.39 -1.87 16.89
CA ARG A 479 12.28 -3.05 16.81
C ARG A 479 12.77 -3.56 18.17
N GLY A 480 12.46 -2.87 19.26
CA GLY A 480 12.88 -3.26 20.61
C GLY A 480 14.35 -3.00 20.91
N GLU A 481 15.04 -2.19 20.11
CA GLU A 481 16.42 -1.75 20.36
C GLU A 481 16.50 -0.74 21.52
N THR A 482 15.37 -0.08 21.83
CA THR A 482 15.20 0.79 22.99
C THR A 482 13.80 0.62 23.59
N ASP A 483 13.69 0.76 24.90
CA ASP A 483 12.40 0.83 25.61
C ASP A 483 11.98 2.27 25.94
N LYS A 484 12.82 3.24 25.57
CA LYS A 484 12.55 4.66 25.77
C LYS A 484 11.91 5.22 24.50
N LEU A 485 10.70 5.72 24.66
CA LEU A 485 10.01 6.54 23.67
C LEU A 485 9.13 7.54 24.43
N ASP A 486 9.15 8.79 24.01
CA ASP A 486 8.42 9.85 24.69
C ASP A 486 6.91 9.54 24.74
N ARG A 487 6.26 9.84 25.87
CA ARG A 487 4.84 9.55 26.06
C ARG A 487 3.96 10.29 25.05
N LYS A 488 4.33 11.50 24.65
CA LYS A 488 3.64 12.31 23.63
C LYS A 488 3.74 11.64 22.26
N VAL A 489 4.90 11.06 21.91
CA VAL A 489 5.08 10.28 20.69
C VAL A 489 4.20 9.01 20.69
N LYS A 490 4.16 8.27 21.80
CA LYS A 490 3.28 7.10 21.94
C LYS A 490 1.80 7.46 21.75
N LYS A 491 1.35 8.56 22.38
CA LYS A 491 -0.01 9.10 22.19
C LYS A 491 -0.24 9.48 20.72
N GLY A 492 0.72 10.16 20.11
CA GLY A 492 0.68 10.60 18.71
C GLY A 492 0.51 9.46 17.73
N PHE A 493 1.28 8.37 17.88
CA PHE A 493 1.14 7.19 17.04
C PHE A 493 -0.25 6.54 17.16
N ASN A 494 -0.76 6.37 18.38
CA ASN A 494 -2.10 5.79 18.59
C ASN A 494 -3.22 6.68 18.02
N LEU A 495 -3.07 8.01 18.06
CA LEU A 495 -3.98 8.94 17.40
C LEU A 495 -3.88 8.84 15.87
N PHE A 496 -2.66 8.88 15.32
CA PHE A 496 -2.39 8.79 13.89
C PHE A 496 -2.95 7.51 13.26
N MET A 497 -2.78 6.38 13.95
CA MET A 497 -3.24 5.06 13.51
C MET A 497 -4.72 4.78 13.83
N GLY A 498 -5.40 5.67 14.54
CA GLY A 498 -6.75 5.47 15.05
C GLY A 498 -7.61 6.71 14.81
N LYS A 499 -7.95 7.43 15.88
CA LYS A 499 -8.90 8.55 15.87
C LYS A 499 -8.66 9.59 14.76
N ALA A 500 -7.41 9.86 14.38
CA ALA A 500 -7.08 10.85 13.36
C ALA A 500 -7.17 10.31 11.92
N ASN A 501 -7.42 9.00 11.74
CA ASN A 501 -7.56 8.30 10.47
C ASN A 501 -6.36 8.44 9.50
N CYS A 502 -5.22 8.98 9.91
CA CYS A 502 -4.10 9.23 9.00
C CYS A 502 -3.54 7.93 8.38
N ALA A 503 -3.56 6.83 9.14
CA ALA A 503 -3.03 5.54 8.70
C ALA A 503 -3.94 4.77 7.73
N THR A 504 -5.11 5.29 7.36
CA THR A 504 -5.92 4.71 6.28
C THR A 504 -5.34 5.00 4.90
N CYS A 505 -4.49 6.03 4.78
CA CYS A 505 -3.76 6.38 3.55
C CYS A 505 -2.23 6.36 3.75
N HIS A 506 -1.72 6.60 4.96
CA HIS A 506 -0.28 6.61 5.27
C HIS A 506 0.17 5.31 5.95
N TYR A 507 0.37 4.26 5.16
CA TYR A 507 0.58 2.90 5.67
C TYR A 507 1.97 2.66 6.28
N VAL A 508 2.01 1.91 7.38
CA VAL A 508 3.26 1.39 7.97
C VAL A 508 3.96 0.44 6.99
N PRO A 509 5.31 0.40 6.91
CA PRO A 509 6.27 1.20 7.69
C PRO A 509 6.74 2.47 7.00
N THR A 510 6.45 2.69 5.72
CA THR A 510 6.91 3.88 4.98
C THR A 510 6.10 5.12 5.33
N PHE A 511 4.92 4.96 5.94
CA PHE A 511 3.93 6.00 6.22
C PHE A 511 3.57 6.81 4.96
N SER A 512 3.41 6.10 3.84
CA SER A 512 3.03 6.62 2.52
C SER A 512 1.82 5.85 1.97
N GLY A 513 1.21 6.32 0.89
CA GLY A 513 0.20 5.57 0.15
C GLY A 513 0.82 4.52 -0.77
N LEU A 514 1.63 3.62 -0.20
CA LEU A 514 2.13 2.43 -0.89
C LEU A 514 1.32 1.24 -0.37
N VAL A 515 0.45 0.68 -1.21
CA VAL A 515 -0.70 -0.12 -0.78
C VAL A 515 -0.27 -1.48 -0.20
N PRO A 516 -0.59 -1.78 1.07
CA PRO A 516 -0.30 -3.07 1.67
C PRO A 516 -1.29 -4.16 1.22
N PRO A 517 -0.93 -5.45 1.36
CA PRO A 517 0.27 -5.95 2.05
C PRO A 517 1.47 -6.19 1.13
N LEU A 518 1.31 -6.04 -0.18
CA LEU A 518 2.37 -6.27 -1.16
C LEU A 518 3.17 -5.00 -1.48
N TYR A 519 2.67 -3.81 -1.17
CA TYR A 519 3.39 -2.54 -1.37
C TYR A 519 3.81 -2.31 -2.83
N ASN A 520 3.03 -2.77 -3.78
CA ASN A 520 3.33 -2.75 -5.21
C ASN A 520 2.41 -1.82 -6.02
N GLU A 521 1.70 -0.92 -5.35
CA GLU A 521 0.79 0.05 -5.95
C GLU A 521 0.86 1.34 -5.14
N ASN A 522 0.85 2.50 -5.82
CA ASN A 522 0.68 3.79 -5.14
C ASN A 522 -0.75 4.31 -5.24
N GLU A 523 -1.28 4.74 -4.11
CA GLU A 523 -2.55 5.44 -4.01
C GLU A 523 -2.38 6.95 -4.21
N SER A 524 -3.46 7.56 -4.70
CA SER A 524 -3.63 9.00 -4.85
C SER A 524 -4.97 9.44 -4.32
N GLU A 525 -5.01 10.59 -3.67
CA GLU A 525 -6.18 11.08 -2.95
C GLU A 525 -6.61 12.44 -3.48
N VAL A 526 -7.93 12.66 -3.48
CA VAL A 526 -8.52 13.97 -3.74
C VAL A 526 -8.84 14.58 -2.39
N LEU A 527 -7.96 15.44 -1.88
CA LEU A 527 -8.15 16.08 -0.57
C LEU A 527 -8.73 17.50 -0.68
N GLY A 528 -8.60 18.11 -1.85
CA GLY A 528 -8.92 19.53 -2.06
C GLY A 528 -7.89 20.47 -1.42
N VAL A 529 -6.60 20.18 -1.61
CA VAL A 529 -5.52 21.08 -1.17
C VAL A 529 -5.64 22.42 -1.89
N MET A 530 -5.73 23.50 -1.12
CA MET A 530 -5.93 24.86 -1.63
C MET A 530 -4.60 25.49 -2.05
N GLU A 531 -4.64 26.35 -3.07
CA GLU A 531 -3.47 27.13 -3.49
C GLU A 531 -3.22 28.32 -2.55
N VAL A 532 -4.31 28.94 -2.08
CA VAL A 532 -4.30 30.04 -1.11
C VAL A 532 -5.28 29.67 0.02
N PRO A 533 -4.81 28.95 1.06
CA PRO A 533 -5.68 28.40 2.11
C PRO A 533 -6.45 29.47 2.89
N GLU A 534 -5.85 30.65 3.11
CA GLU A 534 -6.47 31.77 3.81
C GLU A 534 -7.68 32.37 3.06
N GLU A 535 -7.72 32.20 1.73
CA GLU A 535 -8.79 32.69 0.85
C GLU A 535 -9.75 31.57 0.40
N LEU A 536 -9.57 30.35 0.91
CA LEU A 536 -10.30 29.15 0.48
C LEU A 536 -10.28 28.94 -1.04
N LYS A 537 -9.13 29.20 -1.67
CA LYS A 537 -8.99 29.21 -3.13
C LYS A 537 -8.31 27.95 -3.66
N MET A 538 -9.01 27.23 -4.54
CA MET A 538 -8.47 26.09 -5.30
C MET A 538 -7.50 26.55 -6.40
N GLY A 539 -6.47 25.73 -6.64
CA GLY A 539 -5.52 25.92 -7.74
C GLY A 539 -6.03 25.38 -9.08
N THR A 540 -5.21 25.53 -10.12
CA THR A 540 -5.50 25.01 -11.48
C THR A 540 -4.74 23.73 -11.83
N ASP A 541 -3.93 23.20 -10.91
CA ASP A 541 -3.27 21.90 -11.07
C ASP A 541 -4.30 20.80 -10.79
N PHE A 542 -4.74 20.09 -11.83
CA PHE A 542 -5.72 19.02 -11.72
C PHE A 542 -5.11 17.67 -11.34
N GLY A 543 -3.80 17.60 -11.08
CA GLY A 543 -3.11 16.40 -10.62
C GLY A 543 -3.17 15.26 -11.64
N ARG A 544 -3.48 14.06 -11.15
CA ARG A 544 -3.55 12.82 -11.96
C ARG A 544 -4.46 12.93 -13.18
N TYR A 545 -5.50 13.76 -13.14
CA TYR A 545 -6.44 13.94 -14.25
C TYR A 545 -5.80 14.47 -15.54
N GLU A 546 -4.76 15.30 -15.44
CA GLU A 546 -4.05 15.90 -16.59
C GLU A 546 -2.60 15.42 -16.72
N ASN A 547 -2.29 14.24 -16.17
CA ASN A 547 -0.92 13.73 -16.10
C ASN A 547 -0.39 13.16 -17.43
N GLY A 548 -1.24 13.07 -18.46
CA GLY A 548 -0.89 12.54 -19.79
C GLY A 548 -0.89 11.01 -19.90
N VAL A 549 -1.22 10.28 -18.83
CA VAL A 549 -1.33 8.82 -18.85
C VAL A 549 -2.67 8.41 -19.46
N ASN A 550 -2.61 7.52 -20.46
CA ASN A 550 -3.82 6.97 -21.08
C ASN A 550 -4.73 6.36 -20.02
N ASN A 551 -6.05 6.56 -20.16
CA ASN A 551 -7.08 6.04 -19.24
C ASN A 551 -7.11 6.68 -17.84
N GLU A 552 -6.27 7.68 -17.52
CA GLU A 552 -6.32 8.38 -16.23
C GLU A 552 -7.02 9.75 -16.28
N ASN A 553 -7.37 10.25 -17.48
CA ASN A 553 -8.24 11.43 -17.64
C ASN A 553 -9.71 11.07 -17.34
N VAL A 554 -10.00 10.78 -16.07
CA VAL A 554 -11.34 10.46 -15.56
C VAL A 554 -11.72 11.39 -14.41
N ALA A 555 -12.99 11.81 -14.34
CA ALA A 555 -13.42 12.86 -13.43
C ALA A 555 -13.11 12.57 -11.94
N ILE A 556 -13.09 11.30 -11.55
CA ILE A 556 -12.77 10.85 -10.19
C ILE A 556 -11.32 11.15 -9.77
N TYR A 557 -10.41 11.39 -10.73
CA TYR A 557 -9.01 11.74 -10.47
C TYR A 557 -8.72 13.24 -10.54
N LYS A 558 -9.73 14.08 -10.77
CA LYS A 558 -9.56 15.53 -10.77
C LYS A 558 -9.13 16.02 -9.39
N TYR A 559 -7.99 16.70 -9.33
CA TYR A 559 -7.28 17.10 -8.10
C TYR A 559 -6.76 15.93 -7.25
N SER A 560 -6.55 14.75 -7.86
CA SER A 560 -5.95 13.61 -7.18
C SER A 560 -4.43 13.69 -7.21
N PHE A 561 -3.80 13.52 -6.05
CA PHE A 561 -2.35 13.54 -5.90
C PHE A 561 -1.87 12.36 -5.06
N LYS A 562 -0.68 11.85 -5.38
CA LYS A 562 0.00 10.78 -4.65
C LYS A 562 0.07 11.07 -3.15
N THR A 563 -0.28 10.08 -2.33
CA THR A 563 -0.09 10.15 -0.89
C THR A 563 1.39 9.92 -0.53
N VAL A 564 2.10 11.01 -0.20
CA VAL A 564 3.53 10.99 0.10
C VAL A 564 3.84 10.47 1.52
N THR A 565 5.11 10.13 1.77
CA THR A 565 5.57 9.70 3.11
C THR A 565 5.49 10.83 4.14
N VAL A 566 5.16 10.50 5.39
CA VAL A 566 5.34 11.42 6.54
C VAL A 566 6.69 11.25 7.24
N ARG A 567 7.56 10.33 6.80
CA ARG A 567 8.92 10.21 7.34
C ARG A 567 9.73 11.45 6.96
N ASN A 568 10.55 11.92 7.91
CA ASN A 568 11.37 13.13 7.77
C ASN A 568 10.59 14.43 7.48
N VAL A 569 9.27 14.44 7.70
CA VAL A 569 8.42 15.60 7.42
C VAL A 569 8.82 16.86 8.20
N ALA A 570 9.50 16.71 9.34
CA ALA A 570 10.06 17.82 10.10
C ALA A 570 11.11 18.65 9.34
N LEU A 571 11.68 18.11 8.25
CA LEU A 571 12.77 18.72 7.49
C LEU A 571 12.32 19.28 6.12
N THR A 572 11.08 19.03 5.71
CA THR A 572 10.66 19.17 4.30
C THR A 572 9.54 20.19 4.13
N ALA A 573 9.40 21.16 5.05
CA ALA A 573 8.50 22.27 4.85
C ALA A 573 8.92 23.11 3.62
N PRO A 574 7.99 23.75 2.90
CA PRO A 574 6.53 23.73 3.09
C PRO A 574 5.85 22.47 2.52
N TYR A 575 4.55 22.30 2.78
CA TYR A 575 3.83 21.03 2.60
C TYR A 575 2.81 21.04 1.45
N PHE A 576 2.41 19.82 1.07
CA PHE A 576 1.59 19.45 -0.09
C PHE A 576 2.26 19.72 -1.46
N HIS A 577 1.64 19.25 -2.54
CA HIS A 577 2.17 19.31 -3.90
C HIS A 577 2.48 20.74 -4.38
N ASN A 578 1.81 21.76 -3.83
CA ASN A 578 1.97 23.16 -4.21
C ASN A 578 2.75 24.00 -3.17
N GLY A 579 3.19 23.39 -2.06
CA GLY A 579 3.92 24.06 -0.99
C GLY A 579 3.18 25.22 -0.31
N ALA A 580 1.84 25.26 -0.36
CA ALA A 580 1.06 26.40 0.16
C ALA A 580 1.00 26.46 1.70
N TYR A 581 1.28 25.35 2.38
CA TYR A 581 1.14 25.22 3.83
C TYR A 581 2.53 25.24 4.49
N LYS A 582 2.75 26.18 5.41
CA LYS A 582 4.09 26.50 5.94
C LYS A 582 4.46 25.70 7.19
N SER A 583 3.47 25.13 7.89
CA SER A 583 3.67 24.44 9.16
C SER A 583 2.85 23.15 9.24
N LEU A 584 3.31 22.19 10.05
CA LEU A 584 2.55 20.99 10.37
C LEU A 584 1.22 21.32 11.07
N ASP A 585 1.15 22.45 11.78
CA ASP A 585 -0.08 22.91 12.42
C ASP A 585 -1.14 23.27 11.37
N GLU A 586 -0.75 23.94 10.27
CA GLU A 586 -1.65 24.23 9.14
C GLU A 586 -2.10 22.94 8.43
N VAL A 587 -1.19 21.98 8.26
CA VAL A 587 -1.51 20.67 7.65
C VAL A 587 -2.51 19.91 8.51
N LEU A 588 -2.24 19.76 9.81
CA LEU A 588 -3.11 19.03 10.73
C LEU A 588 -4.47 19.70 10.90
N GLU A 589 -4.52 21.04 10.88
CA GLU A 589 -5.77 21.78 10.90
C GLU A 589 -6.59 21.58 9.60
N PHE A 590 -5.95 21.50 8.44
CA PHE A 590 -6.62 21.16 7.18
C PHE A 590 -7.32 19.80 7.25
N TYR A 591 -6.63 18.76 7.73
CA TYR A 591 -7.24 17.45 7.92
C TYR A 591 -8.31 17.44 9.00
N ASN A 592 -8.09 18.15 10.13
CA ASN A 592 -9.06 18.25 11.22
C ASN A 592 -10.37 18.96 10.79
N ARG A 593 -10.32 19.73 9.71
CA ARG A 593 -11.48 20.37 9.07
C ARG A 593 -12.16 19.55 7.98
N GLY A 594 -11.68 18.34 7.67
CA GLY A 594 -12.30 17.52 6.63
C GLY A 594 -11.97 17.95 5.19
N GLY A 595 -10.80 18.54 4.96
CA GLY A 595 -10.34 18.96 3.63
C GLY A 595 -11.15 20.12 3.04
N ALA A 596 -11.21 20.21 1.72
CA ALA A 596 -11.97 21.24 1.02
C ALA A 596 -13.48 21.16 1.29
N GLN A 597 -14.06 19.95 1.28
CA GLN A 597 -15.50 19.77 1.52
C GLN A 597 -15.91 20.23 2.92
N GLY A 598 -15.11 19.93 3.95
CA GLY A 598 -15.44 20.33 5.31
C GLY A 598 -15.30 21.83 5.59
N VAL A 599 -14.72 22.61 4.67
CA VAL A 599 -14.74 24.09 4.68
C VAL A 599 -15.71 24.70 3.67
N GLY A 600 -16.60 23.89 3.08
CA GLY A 600 -17.70 24.35 2.22
C GLY A 600 -17.42 24.36 0.72
N LEU A 601 -16.32 23.75 0.25
CA LEU A 601 -15.94 23.69 -1.17
C LEU A 601 -16.40 22.38 -1.87
N THR A 602 -17.59 21.88 -1.51
CA THR A 602 -18.12 20.62 -2.02
C THR A 602 -18.37 20.65 -3.54
N TYR A 603 -18.73 21.81 -4.10
CA TYR A 603 -18.99 21.94 -5.53
C TYR A 603 -17.68 21.93 -6.35
N GLU A 604 -16.62 22.48 -5.79
CA GLU A 604 -15.30 22.57 -6.40
C GLU A 604 -14.57 21.21 -6.39
N VAL A 605 -14.80 20.41 -5.35
CA VAL A 605 -14.15 19.10 -5.13
C VAL A 605 -15.20 18.01 -4.88
N PRO A 606 -16.03 17.65 -5.87
CA PRO A 606 -17.14 16.72 -5.68
C PRO A 606 -16.69 15.27 -5.42
N ASN A 607 -15.46 14.92 -5.79
CA ASN A 607 -14.90 13.57 -5.66
C ASN A 607 -13.85 13.49 -4.52
N GLN A 608 -13.99 14.30 -3.47
CA GLN A 608 -13.07 14.25 -2.33
C GLN A 608 -13.07 12.86 -1.69
N THR A 609 -11.89 12.29 -1.48
CA THR A 609 -11.72 10.97 -0.87
C THR A 609 -11.57 11.03 0.65
N LEU A 610 -11.12 12.17 1.19
CA LEU A 610 -11.16 12.46 2.62
C LEU A 610 -12.60 12.72 3.07
N ALA A 611 -13.02 12.11 4.18
CA ALA A 611 -14.32 12.39 4.77
C ALA A 611 -14.46 13.89 5.14
N PRO A 612 -15.60 14.53 4.85
CA PRO A 612 -15.82 15.95 5.13
C PRO A 612 -16.00 16.26 6.62
N ASP A 613 -16.24 15.24 7.45
CA ASP A 613 -16.47 15.41 8.88
C ASP A 613 -15.21 15.86 9.63
N HIS A 614 -15.43 16.73 10.62
CA HIS A 614 -14.37 17.14 11.53
C HIS A 614 -13.87 15.95 12.36
N LEU A 615 -12.54 15.76 12.38
CA LEU A 615 -11.90 14.74 13.23
C LEU A 615 -12.01 15.06 14.73
N ASN A 616 -12.41 16.28 15.08
CA ASN A 616 -12.56 16.76 16.47
C ASN A 616 -11.29 16.50 17.30
N LEU A 617 -10.12 16.79 16.72
CA LEU A 617 -8.83 16.71 17.39
C LEU A 617 -8.67 17.92 18.31
N SER A 618 -8.32 17.66 19.58
CA SER A 618 -7.96 18.74 20.50
C SER A 618 -6.57 19.29 20.17
N LYS A 619 -6.23 20.48 20.68
CA LYS A 619 -4.85 21.00 20.57
C LYS A 619 -3.81 20.01 21.10
N SER A 620 -4.12 19.28 22.17
CA SER A 620 -3.23 18.25 22.72
C SER A 620 -3.11 17.02 21.81
N ASP A 621 -4.11 16.73 20.99
CA ASP A 621 -4.07 15.63 20.02
C ASP A 621 -3.20 16.01 18.83
N ILE A 622 -3.42 17.20 18.26
CA ILE A 622 -2.61 17.79 17.17
C ILE A 622 -1.13 17.80 17.57
N GLU A 623 -0.83 18.33 18.76
CA GLU A 623 0.53 18.36 19.31
C GLU A 623 1.15 16.97 19.43
N ALA A 624 0.39 15.97 19.85
CA ALA A 624 0.88 14.61 19.98
C ALA A 624 1.16 13.96 18.63
N ILE A 625 0.26 14.14 17.64
CA ILE A 625 0.43 13.64 16.27
C ILE A 625 1.68 14.27 15.65
N LYS A 626 1.84 15.59 15.78
CA LYS A 626 3.04 16.31 15.33
C LYS A 626 4.31 15.74 15.94
N ALA A 627 4.35 15.52 17.26
CA ALA A 627 5.50 14.92 17.92
C ALA A 627 5.82 13.52 17.40
N PHE A 628 4.80 12.71 17.08
CA PHE A 628 4.99 11.42 16.42
C PHE A 628 5.59 11.58 15.02
N MET A 629 5.03 12.43 14.17
CA MET A 629 5.53 12.68 12.82
C MET A 629 6.99 13.16 12.83
N GLU A 630 7.33 14.08 13.75
CA GLU A 630 8.71 14.56 13.94
C GLU A 630 9.66 13.45 14.40
N SER A 631 9.17 12.50 15.23
CA SER A 631 9.96 11.36 15.71
C SER A 631 10.35 10.35 14.63
N LEU A 632 9.77 10.44 13.42
CA LEU A 632 10.11 9.64 12.24
C LEU A 632 11.33 10.18 11.47
N THR A 633 12.00 11.21 12.00
CA THR A 633 13.16 11.83 11.34
C THR A 633 14.42 11.00 11.56
N SER A 634 15.04 10.54 10.47
CA SER A 634 16.37 9.91 10.50
C SER A 634 17.10 10.11 9.17
N VAL A 635 17.77 11.25 8.98
CA VAL A 635 18.49 11.51 7.73
C VAL A 635 19.63 10.49 7.57
N PRO A 636 19.74 9.80 6.43
CA PRO A 636 20.89 8.93 6.14
C PRO A 636 22.18 9.75 6.28
N VAL A 637 23.14 9.27 7.07
CA VAL A 637 24.43 9.94 7.19
C VAL A 637 25.17 9.73 5.87
N ASP A 638 25.56 10.82 5.22
CA ASP A 638 26.52 10.81 4.12
C ASP A 638 27.87 10.29 4.65
N ASN A 639 28.04 8.96 4.68
CA ASN A 639 29.33 8.33 4.93
C ASN A 639 30.24 8.41 3.69
#